data_AF-A0A7Y5W2A3-F1
#
_entry.id   AF-A0A7Y5W2A3-F1
#
_cell.length_a   1.000
_cell.length_b   1.000
_cell.length_c   1.000
_cell.angle_alpha   90.00
_cell.angle_beta   90.00
_cell.angle_gamma   90.00
#
_symmetry.space_group_name_H-M   'P 1'
#
loop_
_entity.id
_entity.type
_entity.pdbx_description
1 polymer ?
#
loop_
_entity_poly.entity_id
_entity_poly.type
_entity_poly.pdbx_seq_one_letter_code
_entity_poly.pdbx_strand_id
1 'polypeptide(L)'
;MAALVCCLVFLLLSGSAGAQDRLYEKEPFDRITLDEQNENAVLTVKPIDLPERRVPDPLPPRGKVTVQLVEKPDTAYEVQWQSIAKIELFEQIVLDEARKLAEAKQYEGAYDYFEYLEANAPATPGLNDAICDFLHLQFESFENAKLHENALAMLDEIHRRNPQRQLLSEELGRTIGSLVEQYLAKENHPAARALIESLARKFPQHALVAQWQTRWKDEGVRLLEQAKADLAAGRFRSADEAVRRQIRVWPQTPNAKETAQAVHDKYPRVVVGVASVARDLGPARLADWAARRSSRLVYRTLTEFLGPGTDGGKYQCPVGQMETEELGRRLVFRLKPGLRWSSGDAVLTSYDLARRLLALADPRDRAYCVEWDALLDQVSVADVYRVHADLRNPHVRPEAYLQTPLLPETIAASGADAPSWNGPFVLDARSDDRIVYVANDRYNIASARPKEVVERWFDRGIKAIAALGRREIDVLDRVNPWELRQLRQNKDLVVEPYAAPLVHCLIPNLRRPLPASATFRRALVYGINRKIILEHLLGENPPAGCRVISGPFSAGVSLQDPLAYAYDDTIEPRGYEPRLSLVLAEVARSELAAKDAQGQWKKLPGLVLAHPPHEIARVACTWIRDQLQVLGLAVALKELPPDACRPIPDDVDFVYAELAMWEPVADARRLLSAEGPSGGCSRYLGLALTQLDRAADWLQVSTRLRQIHRIAHDGVAVVPLWQIVDHFAYHRSLAGVGSRPVVLFQNVEAWQPEFHDSGGLP
;
A
#
# COMPACT_ATOMS: atom_id res chain seq x y z
N MET A 1 -9.66 -11.73 -12.05
CA MET A 1 -9.80 -10.50 -12.87
C MET A 1 -8.54 -10.10 -13.65
N ALA A 2 -7.41 -10.82 -13.53
CA ALA A 2 -6.20 -10.55 -14.33
C ALA A 2 -6.23 -11.14 -15.76
N ALA A 3 -7.27 -11.89 -16.13
CA ALA A 3 -7.38 -12.51 -17.45
C ALA A 3 -7.95 -11.59 -18.55
N LEU A 4 -8.55 -10.44 -18.19
CA LEU A 4 -9.35 -9.68 -19.16
C LEU A 4 -8.60 -8.56 -19.90
N VAL A 5 -7.38 -8.20 -19.50
CA VAL A 5 -6.69 -7.00 -20.04
C VAL A 5 -5.56 -7.35 -21.02
N CYS A 6 -5.03 -8.58 -21.01
CA CYS A 6 -4.06 -9.01 -22.04
C CYS A 6 -4.70 -9.38 -23.38
N CYS A 7 -6.03 -9.57 -23.45
CA CYS A 7 -6.70 -9.97 -24.70
C CYS A 7 -6.92 -8.83 -25.71
N LEU A 8 -6.76 -7.55 -25.35
CA LEU A 8 -7.17 -6.46 -26.25
C LEU A 8 -6.09 -5.89 -27.17
N VAL A 9 -4.82 -6.30 -27.05
CA VAL A 9 -3.72 -5.76 -27.88
C VAL A 9 -3.11 -6.79 -28.83
N PHE A 10 -3.44 -8.08 -28.71
CA PHE A 10 -3.05 -9.12 -29.66
C PHE A 10 -4.06 -9.34 -30.81
N LEU A 11 -5.13 -8.55 -30.87
CA LEU A 11 -6.26 -8.74 -31.80
C LEU A 11 -6.16 -7.95 -33.12
N LEU A 12 -5.00 -7.37 -33.46
CA LEU A 12 -4.85 -6.58 -34.70
C LEU A 12 -3.78 -7.06 -35.69
N LEU A 13 -3.10 -8.19 -35.44
CA LEU A 13 -2.16 -8.78 -36.40
C LEU A 13 -2.21 -10.31 -36.38
N SER A 14 -3.39 -10.88 -36.64
CA SER A 14 -3.52 -12.28 -37.03
C SER A 14 -4.32 -12.34 -38.31
N GLY A 15 -3.60 -12.38 -39.44
CA GLY A 15 -4.17 -12.64 -40.74
C GLY A 15 -4.97 -13.94 -40.71
N SER A 16 -6.14 -13.87 -41.32
CA SER A 16 -7.08 -14.96 -41.57
C SER A 16 -6.38 -16.21 -42.15
N ALA A 17 -6.19 -17.23 -41.30
CA ALA A 17 -6.06 -18.61 -41.75
C ALA A 17 -7.47 -19.21 -41.76
N GLY A 18 -7.89 -19.77 -42.90
CA GLY A 18 -9.27 -20.23 -43.13
C GLY A 18 -9.75 -21.26 -42.10
N ALA A 19 -10.96 -21.04 -41.60
CA ALA A 19 -11.68 -21.99 -40.75
C ALA A 19 -12.07 -23.21 -41.60
N GLN A 20 -11.32 -24.29 -41.46
CA GLN A 20 -11.80 -25.64 -41.74
C GLN A 20 -12.69 -26.02 -40.56
N ASP A 21 -13.96 -26.38 -40.80
CA ASP A 21 -14.91 -26.73 -39.73
C ASP A 21 -14.30 -27.78 -38.79
N ARG A 22 -14.35 -27.50 -37.49
CA ARG A 22 -13.73 -28.34 -36.46
C ARG A 22 -14.42 -29.71 -36.48
N LEU A 23 -13.64 -30.79 -36.34
CA LEU A 23 -14.14 -32.14 -36.61
C LEU A 23 -15.34 -32.52 -35.72
N TYR A 24 -15.35 -32.06 -34.47
CA TYR A 24 -16.43 -32.32 -33.51
C TYR A 24 -17.72 -31.50 -33.78
N GLU A 25 -17.67 -30.48 -34.65
CA GLU A 25 -18.84 -29.67 -35.05
C GLU A 25 -19.59 -30.29 -36.25
N LYS A 26 -19.01 -31.33 -36.87
CA LYS A 26 -19.63 -32.07 -37.96
C LYS A 26 -20.67 -33.06 -37.42
N GLU A 27 -21.63 -33.44 -38.27
CA GLU A 27 -22.55 -34.53 -37.93
C GLU A 27 -21.75 -35.81 -37.59
N PRO A 28 -22.03 -36.48 -36.45
CA PRO A 28 -21.29 -37.68 -36.04
C PRO A 28 -21.31 -38.78 -37.11
N PHE A 29 -20.17 -39.41 -37.35
CA PHE A 29 -20.01 -40.49 -38.34
C PHE A 29 -18.97 -41.53 -37.89
N ASP A 30 -19.15 -42.78 -38.28
CA ASP A 30 -18.17 -43.85 -38.06
C ASP A 30 -17.49 -44.23 -39.39
N ARG A 31 -16.31 -44.86 -39.31
CA ARG A 31 -15.58 -45.39 -40.48
C ARG A 31 -15.43 -46.90 -40.38
N ILE A 32 -15.71 -47.59 -41.49
CA ILE A 32 -15.49 -49.03 -41.63
C ILE A 32 -14.46 -49.25 -42.72
N THR A 33 -13.34 -49.87 -42.38
CA THR A 33 -12.34 -50.34 -43.35
C THR A 33 -12.62 -51.81 -43.64
N LEU A 34 -12.89 -52.12 -44.90
CA LEU A 34 -13.08 -53.51 -45.34
C LEU A 34 -11.75 -54.25 -45.46
N ASP A 35 -11.80 -55.57 -45.61
CA ASP A 35 -10.61 -56.42 -45.77
C ASP A 35 -9.89 -56.24 -47.13
N GLU A 36 -8.74 -56.90 -47.28
CA GLU A 36 -7.92 -56.84 -48.49
C GLU A 36 -8.66 -57.37 -49.74
N GLN A 37 -9.59 -58.32 -49.57
CA GLN A 37 -10.41 -58.84 -50.68
C GLN A 37 -11.38 -57.79 -51.21
N ASN A 38 -11.74 -56.82 -50.38
CA ASN A 38 -12.58 -55.68 -50.71
C ASN A 38 -11.75 -54.38 -50.90
N GLU A 39 -10.51 -54.53 -51.37
CA GLU A 39 -9.59 -53.43 -51.71
C GLU A 39 -9.27 -52.47 -50.54
N ASN A 40 -9.49 -52.90 -49.28
CA ASN A 40 -9.36 -52.06 -48.10
C ASN A 40 -10.22 -50.77 -48.17
N ALA A 41 -11.37 -50.82 -48.83
CA ALA A 41 -12.24 -49.65 -48.99
C ALA A 41 -12.70 -49.10 -47.63
N VAL A 42 -12.63 -47.76 -47.48
CA VAL A 42 -13.06 -47.04 -46.26
C VAL A 42 -14.44 -46.44 -46.48
N LEU A 43 -15.44 -46.96 -45.79
CA LEU A 43 -16.83 -46.49 -45.84
C LEU A 43 -17.09 -45.51 -44.70
N THR A 44 -17.60 -44.32 -45.01
CA THR A 44 -18.08 -43.35 -44.00
C THR A 44 -19.57 -43.54 -43.80
N VAL A 45 -19.97 -43.93 -42.59
CA VAL A 45 -21.34 -44.34 -42.26
C VAL A 45 -21.89 -43.51 -41.11
N LYS A 46 -23.22 -43.41 -40.99
CA LYS A 46 -23.87 -42.88 -39.79
C LYS A 46 -23.48 -43.73 -38.57
N PRO A 47 -23.53 -43.16 -37.34
CA PRO A 47 -23.11 -43.84 -36.13
C PRO A 47 -23.78 -45.22 -36.01
N ILE A 48 -22.96 -46.26 -35.92
CA ILE A 48 -23.39 -47.65 -35.82
C ILE A 48 -23.97 -47.86 -34.43
N ASP A 49 -25.14 -48.50 -34.36
CA ASP A 49 -25.79 -48.86 -33.10
C ASP A 49 -25.09 -50.08 -32.49
N LEU A 50 -24.07 -49.82 -31.66
CA LEU A 50 -23.30 -50.81 -30.93
C LEU A 50 -23.59 -50.69 -29.42
N PRO A 51 -23.70 -51.81 -28.68
CA PRO A 51 -23.81 -51.79 -27.23
C PRO A 51 -22.67 -50.97 -26.60
N GLU A 52 -23.02 -50.00 -25.76
CA GLU A 52 -22.08 -49.08 -25.09
C GLU A 52 -21.17 -48.27 -26.03
N ARG A 53 -21.49 -48.17 -27.34
CA ARG A 53 -20.60 -47.59 -28.36
C ARG A 53 -19.19 -48.20 -28.30
N ARG A 54 -19.11 -49.53 -28.20
CA ARG A 54 -17.85 -50.28 -28.20
C ARG A 54 -17.76 -51.26 -29.36
N VAL A 55 -16.63 -51.24 -30.06
CA VAL A 55 -16.33 -52.22 -31.11
C VAL A 55 -16.00 -53.56 -30.44
N PRO A 56 -16.62 -54.68 -30.86
CA PRO A 56 -16.27 -56.01 -30.33
C PRO A 56 -14.83 -56.38 -30.67
N ASP A 57 -14.08 -56.88 -29.69
CA ASP A 57 -12.73 -57.40 -29.87
C ASP A 57 -12.61 -58.83 -29.27
N PRO A 58 -12.40 -59.87 -30.09
CA PRO A 58 -12.29 -59.86 -31.55
C PRO A 58 -13.64 -59.59 -32.26
N LEU A 59 -13.58 -59.10 -33.50
CA LEU A 59 -14.77 -58.90 -34.34
C LEU A 59 -15.56 -60.21 -34.49
N PRO A 60 -16.91 -60.18 -34.54
CA PRO A 60 -17.71 -61.39 -34.64
C PRO A 60 -17.37 -62.21 -35.89
N PRO A 61 -17.10 -63.52 -35.78
CA PRO A 61 -16.67 -64.33 -36.92
C PRO A 61 -17.81 -64.64 -37.91
N ARG A 62 -19.07 -64.36 -37.53
CA ARG A 62 -20.28 -64.60 -38.34
C ARG A 62 -21.34 -63.54 -38.03
N GLY A 63 -22.19 -63.24 -39.01
CA GLY A 63 -23.30 -62.29 -38.90
C GLY A 63 -23.10 -61.05 -39.76
N LYS A 64 -24.09 -60.16 -39.76
CA LYS A 64 -24.08 -58.90 -40.52
C LYS A 64 -24.24 -57.70 -39.59
N VAL A 65 -23.65 -56.57 -39.95
CA VAL A 65 -23.90 -55.26 -39.36
C VAL A 65 -24.66 -54.39 -40.37
N THR A 66 -25.71 -53.72 -39.92
CA THR A 66 -26.48 -52.80 -40.76
C THR A 66 -25.90 -51.40 -40.64
N VAL A 67 -25.59 -50.78 -41.77
CA VAL A 67 -24.92 -49.47 -41.83
C VAL A 67 -25.60 -48.58 -42.88
N GLN A 68 -25.56 -47.26 -42.66
CA GLN A 68 -26.08 -46.28 -43.61
C GLN A 68 -24.94 -45.37 -44.04
N LEU A 69 -24.67 -45.27 -45.35
CA LEU A 69 -23.62 -44.37 -45.85
C LEU A 69 -24.03 -42.92 -45.63
N VAL A 70 -23.09 -42.07 -45.21
CA VAL A 70 -23.36 -40.62 -45.01
C VAL A 70 -23.80 -39.96 -46.33
N GLU A 71 -23.23 -40.37 -47.46
CA GLU A 71 -23.59 -39.87 -48.80
C GLU A 71 -24.97 -40.33 -49.28
N LYS A 72 -25.51 -41.42 -48.72
CA LYS A 72 -26.78 -42.05 -49.12
C LYS A 72 -27.57 -42.48 -47.87
N PRO A 73 -28.08 -41.52 -47.07
CA PRO A 73 -28.65 -41.79 -45.76
C PRO A 73 -29.94 -42.62 -45.80
N ASP A 74 -30.65 -42.64 -46.92
CA ASP A 74 -31.93 -43.34 -47.07
C ASP A 74 -31.79 -44.83 -47.41
N THR A 75 -30.55 -45.33 -47.58
CA THR A 75 -30.29 -46.72 -47.97
C THR A 75 -29.51 -47.44 -46.87
N ALA A 76 -30.11 -48.48 -46.29
CA ALA A 76 -29.44 -49.39 -45.37
C ALA A 76 -28.68 -50.47 -46.14
N TYR A 77 -27.40 -50.65 -45.79
CA TYR A 77 -26.51 -51.66 -46.35
C TYR A 77 -26.18 -52.69 -45.27
N GLU A 78 -26.15 -53.97 -45.62
CA GLU A 78 -25.70 -55.03 -44.72
C GLU A 78 -24.26 -55.44 -45.07
N VAL A 79 -23.33 -55.24 -44.14
CA VAL A 79 -21.93 -55.65 -44.30
C VAL A 79 -21.70 -56.92 -43.46
N GLN A 80 -21.02 -57.91 -44.02
CA GLN A 80 -20.67 -59.13 -43.28
C GLN A 80 -19.53 -58.82 -42.31
N TRP A 81 -19.65 -59.23 -41.04
CA TRP A 81 -18.61 -58.95 -40.04
C TRP A 81 -17.22 -59.49 -40.43
N GLN A 82 -17.16 -60.64 -41.12
CA GLN A 82 -15.92 -61.24 -41.62
C GLN A 82 -15.19 -60.39 -42.67
N SER A 83 -15.88 -59.47 -43.34
CA SER A 83 -15.35 -58.61 -44.39
C SER A 83 -14.86 -57.25 -43.86
N ILE A 84 -14.95 -57.03 -42.55
CA ILE A 84 -14.53 -55.80 -41.88
C ILE A 84 -13.15 -56.02 -41.27
N ALA A 85 -12.18 -55.21 -41.69
CA ALA A 85 -10.84 -55.19 -41.11
C ALA A 85 -10.75 -54.29 -39.87
N LYS A 86 -11.45 -53.15 -39.88
CA LYS A 86 -11.41 -52.16 -38.78
C LYS A 86 -12.70 -51.34 -38.71
N ILE A 87 -13.13 -50.99 -37.50
CA ILE A 87 -14.19 -49.98 -37.27
C ILE A 87 -13.61 -48.87 -36.40
N GLU A 88 -13.77 -47.62 -36.83
CA GLU A 88 -13.40 -46.42 -36.08
C GLU A 88 -14.67 -45.62 -35.78
N LEU A 89 -15.00 -45.50 -34.50
CA LEU A 89 -16.16 -44.73 -34.06
C LEU A 89 -15.87 -43.23 -34.08
N PHE A 90 -16.88 -42.40 -34.31
CA PHE A 90 -16.75 -40.93 -34.34
C PHE A 90 -15.96 -40.38 -33.16
N GLU A 91 -16.29 -40.85 -31.95
CA GLU A 91 -15.68 -40.43 -30.70
C GLU A 91 -14.19 -40.78 -30.64
N GLN A 92 -13.79 -41.91 -31.23
CA GLN A 92 -12.39 -42.30 -31.35
C GLN A 92 -11.65 -41.44 -32.38
N ILE A 93 -12.30 -41.07 -33.49
CA ILE A 93 -11.72 -40.17 -34.50
C ILE A 93 -11.51 -38.77 -33.90
N VAL A 94 -12.47 -38.26 -33.12
CA VAL A 94 -12.34 -36.98 -32.40
C VAL A 94 -11.22 -37.06 -31.35
N LEU A 95 -11.12 -38.18 -30.62
CA LEU A 95 -10.06 -38.40 -29.63
C LEU A 95 -8.66 -38.45 -30.26
N ASP A 96 -8.52 -39.13 -31.40
CA ASP A 96 -7.24 -39.22 -32.11
C ASP A 96 -6.82 -37.88 -32.71
N GLU A 97 -7.77 -37.04 -33.14
CA GLU A 97 -7.49 -35.68 -33.57
C GLU A 97 -7.07 -34.78 -32.39
N ALA A 98 -7.72 -34.91 -31.23
CA ALA A 98 -7.31 -34.23 -30.00
C ALA A 98 -5.87 -34.58 -29.62
N ARG A 99 -5.48 -35.86 -29.71
CA ARG A 99 -4.10 -36.32 -29.47
C ARG A 99 -3.10 -35.70 -30.45
N LYS A 100 -3.41 -35.67 -31.74
CA LYS A 100 -2.53 -35.03 -32.75
C LYS A 100 -2.32 -33.55 -32.47
N LEU A 101 -3.39 -32.82 -32.13
CA LEU A 101 -3.30 -31.40 -31.79
C LEU A 101 -2.46 -31.19 -30.52
N ALA A 102 -2.62 -32.06 -29.52
CA ALA A 102 -1.82 -32.05 -28.29
C ALA A 102 -0.32 -32.28 -28.58
N GLU A 103 0.02 -33.29 -29.38
CA GLU A 103 1.39 -33.60 -29.80
C GLU A 103 2.01 -32.46 -30.62
N ALA A 104 1.20 -31.78 -31.45
CA ALA A 104 1.59 -30.59 -32.19
C ALA A 104 1.72 -29.32 -31.30
N LYS A 105 1.53 -29.44 -29.99
CA LYS A 105 1.54 -28.34 -29.01
C LYS A 105 0.47 -27.27 -29.25
N GLN A 106 -0.60 -27.62 -29.95
CA GLN A 106 -1.76 -26.77 -30.18
C GLN A 106 -2.78 -26.96 -29.06
N TYR A 107 -2.41 -26.51 -27.85
CA TYR A 107 -3.13 -26.86 -26.63
C TYR A 107 -4.57 -26.33 -26.56
N GLU A 108 -4.81 -25.10 -27.01
CA GLU A 108 -6.15 -24.49 -27.03
C GLU A 108 -7.10 -25.28 -27.95
N GLY A 109 -6.64 -25.63 -29.16
CA GLY A 109 -7.41 -26.44 -30.09
C GLY A 109 -7.64 -27.87 -29.60
N ALA A 110 -6.65 -28.50 -28.95
CA ALA A 110 -6.82 -29.83 -28.36
C ALA A 110 -7.82 -29.83 -27.19
N TYR A 111 -7.81 -28.76 -26.37
CA TYR A 111 -8.72 -28.61 -25.23
C TYR A 111 -10.18 -28.64 -25.66
N ASP A 112 -10.55 -27.90 -26.71
CA ASP A 112 -11.93 -27.86 -27.24
C ASP A 112 -12.46 -29.26 -27.60
N TYR A 113 -11.59 -30.12 -28.14
CA TYR A 113 -11.94 -31.50 -28.50
C TYR A 113 -12.10 -32.40 -27.27
N PHE A 114 -11.23 -32.25 -26.27
CA PHE A 114 -11.37 -32.99 -25.01
C PHE A 114 -12.61 -32.56 -24.24
N GLU A 115 -12.90 -31.25 -24.16
CA GLU A 115 -14.11 -30.72 -23.52
C GLU A 115 -15.39 -31.25 -24.19
N TYR A 116 -15.43 -31.27 -25.52
CA TYR A 116 -16.53 -31.87 -26.27
C TYR A 116 -16.72 -33.35 -25.91
N LEU A 117 -15.64 -34.13 -25.86
CA LEU A 117 -15.71 -35.56 -25.52
C LEU A 117 -16.15 -35.80 -24.07
N GLU A 118 -15.68 -34.99 -23.12
CA GLU A 118 -16.13 -35.08 -21.72
C GLU A 118 -17.62 -34.76 -21.56
N ALA A 119 -18.13 -33.80 -22.33
CA ALA A 119 -19.54 -33.40 -22.27
C ALA A 119 -20.48 -34.39 -22.99
N ASN A 120 -20.08 -34.94 -24.13
CA ASN A 120 -20.97 -35.69 -25.03
C ASN A 120 -20.71 -37.20 -25.04
N ALA A 121 -19.48 -37.65 -24.73
CA ALA A 121 -19.09 -39.06 -24.78
C ALA A 121 -18.05 -39.43 -23.69
N PRO A 122 -18.38 -39.26 -22.39
CA PRO A 122 -17.43 -39.49 -21.29
C PRO A 122 -17.00 -40.95 -21.14
N ALA A 123 -17.74 -41.90 -21.72
CA ALA A 123 -17.45 -43.34 -21.67
C ALA A 123 -16.47 -43.81 -22.77
N THR A 124 -15.98 -42.91 -23.63
CA THR A 124 -15.05 -43.23 -24.72
C THR A 124 -13.80 -43.94 -24.17
N PRO A 125 -13.47 -45.15 -24.66
CA PRO A 125 -12.29 -45.88 -24.21
C PRO A 125 -10.99 -45.07 -24.37
N GLY A 126 -10.18 -45.00 -23.30
CA GLY A 126 -8.89 -44.30 -23.32
C GLY A 126 -8.95 -42.77 -23.31
N LEU A 127 -10.15 -42.16 -23.17
CA LEU A 127 -10.31 -40.70 -23.07
C LEU A 127 -9.57 -40.13 -21.84
N ASN A 128 -9.75 -40.74 -20.67
CA ASN A 128 -9.08 -40.26 -19.44
C ASN A 128 -7.56 -40.35 -19.53
N ASP A 129 -7.02 -41.40 -20.13
CA ASP A 129 -5.57 -41.55 -20.32
C ASP A 129 -5.05 -40.49 -21.30
N ALA A 130 -5.76 -40.25 -22.41
CA ALA A 130 -5.41 -39.22 -23.38
C ALA A 130 -5.45 -37.80 -22.78
N ILE A 131 -6.42 -37.50 -21.91
CA ILE A 131 -6.47 -36.23 -21.18
C ILE A 131 -5.27 -36.12 -20.22
N CYS A 132 -4.91 -37.21 -19.52
CA CYS A 132 -3.72 -37.21 -18.66
C CYS A 132 -2.43 -36.99 -19.48
N ASP A 133 -2.31 -37.57 -20.67
CA ASP A 133 -1.18 -37.36 -21.58
C ASP A 133 -1.12 -35.93 -22.08
N PHE A 134 -2.25 -35.36 -22.48
CA PHE A 134 -2.37 -33.94 -22.85
C PHE A 134 -1.96 -32.99 -21.72
N LEU A 135 -2.46 -33.21 -20.51
CA LEU A 135 -2.10 -32.41 -19.34
C LEU A 135 -0.60 -32.53 -19.00
N HIS A 136 -0.01 -33.70 -19.26
CA HIS A 136 1.43 -33.91 -19.05
C HIS A 136 2.27 -33.13 -20.07
N LEU A 137 1.88 -33.11 -21.34
CA LEU A 137 2.50 -32.26 -22.36
C LEU A 137 2.40 -30.75 -22.02
N GLN A 138 1.28 -30.31 -21.44
CA GLN A 138 1.15 -28.94 -20.93
C GLN A 138 2.05 -28.68 -19.72
N PHE A 139 2.09 -29.62 -18.78
CA PHE A 139 2.98 -29.59 -17.62
C PHE A 139 4.44 -29.40 -18.05
N GLU A 140 4.95 -30.21 -18.99
CA GLU A 140 6.31 -30.10 -19.50
C GLU A 140 6.58 -28.73 -20.13
N SER A 141 5.61 -28.19 -20.87
CA SER A 141 5.70 -26.84 -21.45
C SER A 141 5.82 -25.76 -20.36
N PHE A 142 4.98 -25.81 -19.33
CA PHE A 142 5.03 -24.86 -18.21
C PHE A 142 6.31 -25.00 -17.37
N GLU A 143 6.78 -26.21 -17.11
CA GLU A 143 8.05 -26.45 -16.41
C GLU A 143 9.24 -25.88 -17.19
N ASN A 144 9.30 -26.09 -18.50
CA ASN A 144 10.35 -25.53 -19.36
C ASN A 144 10.31 -23.99 -19.38
N ALA A 145 9.12 -23.40 -19.27
CA ALA A 145 8.92 -21.96 -19.13
C ALA A 145 9.15 -21.44 -17.69
N LYS A 146 9.46 -22.31 -16.72
CA LYS A 146 9.59 -22.00 -15.28
C LYS A 146 8.33 -21.43 -14.64
N LEU A 147 7.16 -21.76 -15.21
CA LEU A 147 5.84 -21.39 -14.71
C LEU A 147 5.33 -22.49 -13.77
N HIS A 148 6.02 -22.70 -12.66
CA HIS A 148 5.79 -23.84 -11.77
C HIS A 148 4.40 -23.86 -11.12
N GLU A 149 3.75 -22.70 -10.93
CA GLU A 149 2.37 -22.65 -10.41
C GLU A 149 1.37 -23.24 -11.42
N ASN A 150 1.54 -22.93 -12.71
CA ASN A 150 0.75 -23.50 -13.79
C ASN A 150 1.05 -25.00 -13.96
N ALA A 151 2.32 -25.38 -13.89
CA ALA A 151 2.75 -26.78 -13.93
C ALA A 151 2.13 -27.61 -12.80
N LEU A 152 2.13 -27.07 -11.56
CA LEU A 152 1.50 -27.71 -10.41
C LEU A 152 -0.01 -27.90 -10.62
N ALA A 153 -0.70 -26.92 -11.19
CA ALA A 153 -2.13 -27.04 -11.49
C ALA A 153 -2.43 -28.21 -12.45
N MET A 154 -1.58 -28.43 -13.46
CA MET A 154 -1.72 -29.55 -14.39
C MET A 154 -1.48 -30.89 -13.69
N LEU A 155 -0.44 -31.00 -12.86
CA LEU A 155 -0.16 -32.21 -12.10
C LEU A 155 -1.26 -32.54 -11.07
N ASP A 156 -1.88 -31.51 -10.47
CA ASP A 156 -2.99 -31.66 -9.56
C ASP A 156 -4.27 -32.19 -10.25
N GLU A 157 -4.50 -31.77 -11.50
CA GLU A 157 -5.53 -32.33 -12.37
C GLU A 157 -5.24 -33.79 -12.71
N ILE A 158 -4.02 -34.11 -13.13
CA ILE A 158 -3.59 -35.49 -13.41
C ILE A 158 -3.80 -36.38 -12.18
N HIS A 159 -3.37 -35.94 -11.00
CA HIS A 159 -3.59 -36.67 -9.75
C HIS A 159 -5.06 -36.93 -9.46
N ARG A 160 -5.94 -35.95 -9.73
CA ARG A 160 -7.39 -36.13 -9.51
C ARG A 160 -7.99 -37.20 -10.42
N ARG A 161 -7.51 -37.30 -11.66
CA ARG A 161 -8.00 -38.26 -12.66
C ARG A 161 -7.37 -39.64 -12.50
N ASN A 162 -6.05 -39.70 -12.31
CA ASN A 162 -5.29 -40.94 -12.17
C ASN A 162 -4.19 -40.79 -11.11
N PRO A 163 -4.49 -41.10 -9.82
CA PRO A 163 -3.52 -41.01 -8.73
C PRO A 163 -2.35 -42.00 -8.83
N GLN A 164 -2.51 -43.09 -9.59
CA GLN A 164 -1.54 -44.19 -9.69
C GLN A 164 -0.62 -44.06 -10.91
N ARG A 165 -0.70 -42.94 -11.64
CA ARG A 165 0.12 -42.72 -12.83
C ARG A 165 1.62 -42.78 -12.50
N GLN A 166 2.38 -43.43 -13.37
CA GLN A 166 3.82 -43.58 -13.22
C GLN A 166 4.49 -42.19 -13.20
N LEU A 167 5.55 -42.04 -12.38
CA LEU A 167 6.33 -40.80 -12.20
C LEU A 167 5.61 -39.57 -11.60
N LEU A 168 4.27 -39.56 -11.52
CA LEU A 168 3.50 -38.43 -10.99
C LEU A 168 3.99 -37.93 -9.62
N SER A 169 4.32 -38.86 -8.72
CA SER A 169 4.88 -38.58 -7.39
C SER A 169 6.19 -37.77 -7.48
N GLU A 170 7.11 -38.19 -8.35
CA GLU A 170 8.41 -37.54 -8.54
C GLU A 170 8.29 -36.18 -9.23
N GLU A 171 7.38 -36.06 -10.21
CA GLU A 171 7.11 -34.81 -10.94
C GLU A 171 6.46 -33.74 -10.05
N LEU A 172 5.48 -34.14 -9.23
CA LEU A 172 4.91 -33.29 -8.18
C LEU A 172 5.99 -32.88 -7.18
N GLY A 173 6.80 -33.83 -6.72
CA GLY A 173 7.93 -33.56 -5.83
C GLY A 173 8.88 -32.50 -6.39
N ARG A 174 9.34 -32.65 -7.63
CA ARG A 174 10.26 -31.70 -8.29
C ARG A 174 9.66 -30.30 -8.45
N THR A 175 8.41 -30.21 -8.91
CA THR A 175 7.71 -28.94 -9.13
C THR A 175 7.48 -28.21 -7.80
N ILE A 176 6.98 -28.94 -6.79
CA ILE A 176 6.78 -28.42 -5.43
C ILE A 176 8.11 -28.02 -4.79
N GLY A 177 9.17 -28.80 -4.99
CA GLY A 177 10.52 -28.46 -4.51
C GLY A 177 10.99 -27.11 -5.04
N SER A 178 10.83 -26.87 -6.35
CA SER A 178 11.17 -25.58 -6.98
C SER A 178 10.34 -24.43 -6.42
N LEU A 179 9.03 -24.62 -6.24
CA LEU A 179 8.15 -23.61 -5.63
C LEU A 179 8.52 -23.32 -4.17
N VAL A 180 8.84 -24.35 -3.38
CA VAL A 180 9.29 -24.21 -2.00
C VAL A 180 10.55 -23.35 -1.93
N GLU A 181 11.54 -23.59 -2.79
CA GLU A 181 12.74 -22.77 -2.86
C GLU A 181 12.43 -21.31 -3.23
N GLN A 182 11.51 -21.07 -4.17
CA GLN A 182 11.07 -19.71 -4.52
C GLN A 182 10.37 -19.00 -3.36
N TYR A 183 9.54 -19.71 -2.59
CA TYR A 183 8.88 -19.15 -1.42
C TYR A 183 9.87 -18.89 -0.28
N LEU A 184 10.86 -19.77 -0.09
CA LEU A 184 11.92 -19.58 0.91
C LEU A 184 12.86 -18.43 0.55
N ALA A 185 13.18 -18.22 -0.73
CA ALA A 185 13.93 -17.05 -1.19
C ALA A 185 13.21 -15.72 -0.89
N LYS A 186 11.88 -15.78 -0.69
CA LYS A 186 11.03 -14.64 -0.28
C LYS A 186 10.68 -14.67 1.23
N GLU A 187 11.37 -15.49 2.02
CA GLU A 187 11.15 -15.73 3.46
C GLU A 187 9.71 -16.16 3.82
N ASN A 188 8.94 -16.69 2.86
CA ASN A 188 7.56 -17.11 3.05
C ASN A 188 7.47 -18.59 3.47
N HIS A 189 7.91 -18.87 4.69
CA HIS A 189 7.85 -20.21 5.27
C HIS A 189 6.42 -20.80 5.34
N PRO A 190 5.35 -20.04 5.68
CA PRO A 190 4.00 -20.59 5.72
C PRO A 190 3.52 -21.14 4.36
N ALA A 191 3.75 -20.43 3.25
CA ALA A 191 3.36 -20.91 1.93
C ALA A 191 4.19 -22.13 1.51
N ALA A 192 5.50 -22.12 1.79
CA ALA A 192 6.35 -23.27 1.54
C ALA A 192 5.87 -24.52 2.31
N ARG A 193 5.47 -24.37 3.58
CA ARG A 193 4.88 -25.46 4.36
C ARG A 193 3.57 -25.96 3.76
N ALA A 194 2.66 -25.07 3.38
CA ALA A 194 1.38 -25.45 2.80
C ALA A 194 1.54 -26.32 1.54
N LEU A 195 2.56 -26.04 0.71
CA LEU A 195 2.89 -26.88 -0.44
C LEU A 195 3.38 -28.28 -0.04
N ILE A 196 4.28 -28.37 0.94
CA ILE A 196 4.76 -29.66 1.46
C ILE A 196 3.63 -30.45 2.15
N GLU A 197 2.75 -29.78 2.89
CA GLU A 197 1.57 -30.39 3.51
C GLU A 197 0.55 -30.86 2.46
N SER A 198 0.40 -30.12 1.34
CA SER A 198 -0.38 -30.56 0.19
C SER A 198 0.20 -31.83 -0.43
N LEU A 199 1.53 -31.89 -0.60
CA LEU A 199 2.22 -33.09 -1.09
C LEU A 199 2.07 -34.26 -0.11
N ALA A 200 2.23 -34.02 1.19
CA ALA A 200 2.10 -35.04 2.23
C ALA A 200 0.69 -35.65 2.28
N ARG A 201 -0.37 -34.87 2.00
CA ARG A 201 -1.74 -35.37 1.91
C ARG A 201 -1.95 -36.33 0.73
N LYS A 202 -1.21 -36.15 -0.38
CA LYS A 202 -1.29 -36.99 -1.58
C LYS A 202 -0.34 -38.19 -1.50
N PHE A 203 0.90 -37.95 -1.08
CA PHE A 203 1.98 -38.93 -1.00
C PHE A 203 2.72 -38.82 0.34
N PRO A 204 2.20 -39.43 1.43
CA PRO A 204 2.77 -39.29 2.78
C PRO A 204 4.22 -39.77 2.92
N GLN A 205 4.64 -40.74 2.11
CA GLN A 205 5.96 -41.37 2.17
C GLN A 205 6.97 -40.75 1.19
N HIS A 206 6.64 -39.64 0.54
CA HIS A 206 7.52 -39.00 -0.43
C HIS A 206 8.80 -38.46 0.25
N ALA A 207 9.98 -38.76 -0.30
CA ALA A 207 11.28 -38.40 0.29
C ALA A 207 11.42 -36.89 0.58
N LEU A 208 10.96 -36.04 -0.34
CA LEU A 208 10.94 -34.58 -0.19
C LEU A 208 10.14 -34.10 1.05
N VAL A 209 9.03 -34.76 1.39
CA VAL A 209 8.22 -34.41 2.57
C VAL A 209 9.04 -34.66 3.84
N ALA A 210 9.63 -35.85 3.95
CA ALA A 210 10.48 -36.22 5.09
C ALA A 210 11.70 -35.28 5.22
N GLN A 211 12.33 -34.93 4.09
CA GLN A 211 13.46 -34.01 4.04
C GLN A 211 13.09 -32.62 4.60
N TRP A 212 12.03 -31.99 4.10
CA TRP A 212 11.66 -30.63 4.52
C TRP A 212 11.08 -30.59 5.92
N GLN A 213 10.26 -31.56 6.31
CA GLN A 213 9.74 -31.65 7.68
C GLN A 213 10.87 -31.79 8.70
N THR A 214 11.86 -32.65 8.42
CA THR A 214 13.03 -32.80 9.30
C THR A 214 13.82 -31.50 9.39
N ARG A 215 14.12 -30.88 8.24
CA ARG A 215 14.87 -29.61 8.18
C ARG A 215 14.19 -28.49 8.98
N TRP A 216 12.88 -28.29 8.81
CA TRP A 216 12.15 -27.24 9.54
C TRP A 216 11.98 -27.56 11.03
N LYS A 217 11.80 -28.84 11.38
CA LYS A 217 11.76 -29.27 12.78
C LYS A 217 13.09 -28.99 13.48
N ASP A 218 14.21 -29.35 12.85
CA ASP A 218 15.55 -29.12 13.40
C ASP A 218 15.86 -27.61 13.52
N GLU A 219 15.52 -26.83 12.49
CA GLU A 219 15.69 -25.37 12.54
C GLU A 219 14.78 -24.74 13.62
N GLY A 220 13.54 -25.21 13.75
CA GLY A 220 12.60 -24.76 14.77
C GLY A 220 13.08 -25.05 16.19
N VAL A 221 13.63 -26.25 16.44
CA VAL A 221 14.25 -26.59 17.73
C VAL A 221 15.47 -25.71 18.00
N ARG A 222 16.36 -25.53 17.02
CA ARG A 222 17.54 -24.67 17.17
C ARG A 222 17.18 -23.23 17.53
N LEU A 223 16.19 -22.65 16.83
CA LEU A 223 15.74 -21.28 17.11
C LEU A 223 15.08 -21.16 18.48
N LEU A 224 14.34 -22.19 18.92
CA LEU A 224 13.73 -22.20 20.24
C LEU A 224 14.80 -22.26 21.35
N GLU A 225 15.83 -23.09 21.18
CA GLU A 225 16.94 -23.17 22.15
C GLU A 225 17.76 -21.87 22.18
N GLN A 226 17.97 -21.23 21.03
CA GLN A 226 18.56 -19.89 20.97
C GLN A 226 17.70 -18.88 21.76
N ALA A 227 16.39 -18.87 21.55
CA ALA A 227 15.48 -17.97 22.26
C ALA A 227 15.55 -18.17 23.78
N LYS A 228 15.57 -19.42 24.27
CA LYS A 228 15.72 -19.73 25.70
C LYS A 228 17.06 -19.25 26.25
N ALA A 229 18.16 -19.48 25.53
CA ALA A 229 19.49 -19.04 25.93
C ALA A 229 19.60 -17.51 25.99
N ASP A 230 19.04 -16.82 25.00
CA ASP A 230 19.00 -15.36 24.96
C ASP A 230 18.11 -14.78 26.07
N LEU A 231 16.96 -15.40 26.35
CA LEU A 231 16.09 -15.02 27.45
C LEU A 231 16.77 -15.17 28.81
N ALA A 232 17.51 -16.27 29.03
CA ALA A 232 18.27 -16.51 30.24
C ALA A 232 19.43 -15.51 30.41
N ALA A 233 20.04 -15.09 29.30
CA ALA A 233 21.13 -14.11 29.29
C ALA A 233 20.65 -12.64 29.29
N GLY A 234 19.34 -12.39 29.36
CA GLY A 234 18.77 -11.03 29.32
C GLY A 234 18.83 -10.34 27.95
N ARG A 235 19.15 -11.06 26.88
CA ARG A 235 19.18 -10.56 25.49
C ARG A 235 17.78 -10.60 24.87
N PHE A 236 16.85 -9.83 25.44
CA PHE A 236 15.43 -9.95 25.13
C PHE A 236 15.06 -9.70 23.66
N ARG A 237 15.67 -8.72 23.00
CA ARG A 237 15.45 -8.45 21.56
C ARG A 237 15.78 -9.67 20.70
N SER A 238 16.95 -10.27 20.93
CA SER A 238 17.40 -11.47 20.22
C SER A 238 16.48 -12.67 20.50
N ALA A 239 16.02 -12.81 21.75
CA ALA A 239 15.06 -13.85 22.13
C ALA A 239 13.72 -13.69 21.38
N ASP A 240 13.15 -12.47 21.30
CA ASP A 240 11.93 -12.20 20.53
C ASP A 240 12.12 -12.48 19.03
N GLU A 241 13.23 -12.04 18.44
CA GLU A 241 13.53 -12.29 17.03
C GLU A 241 13.63 -13.79 16.71
N ALA A 242 14.30 -14.55 17.59
CA ALA A 242 14.42 -16.00 17.48
C ALA A 242 13.06 -16.71 17.61
N VAL A 243 12.23 -16.33 18.60
CA VAL A 243 10.86 -16.86 18.77
C VAL A 243 9.99 -16.57 17.55
N ARG A 244 9.93 -15.31 17.10
CA ARG A 244 9.10 -14.92 15.94
C ARG A 244 9.54 -15.67 14.69
N ARG A 245 10.85 -15.87 14.50
CA ARG A 245 11.37 -16.69 13.40
C ARG A 245 11.02 -18.16 13.58
N GLN A 246 11.14 -18.72 14.78
CA GLN A 246 10.79 -20.12 15.07
C GLN A 246 9.33 -20.41 14.73
N ILE A 247 8.40 -19.56 15.18
CA ILE A 247 6.98 -19.68 14.87
C ILE A 247 6.75 -19.63 13.36
N ARG A 248 7.46 -18.75 12.65
CA ARG A 248 7.37 -18.69 11.18
C ARG A 248 7.94 -19.91 10.49
N VAL A 249 8.99 -20.54 11.00
CA VAL A 249 9.62 -21.72 10.39
C VAL A 249 8.85 -23.01 10.71
N TRP A 250 8.57 -23.26 11.99
CA TRP A 250 7.89 -24.48 12.45
C TRP A 250 7.08 -24.22 13.74
N PRO A 251 5.80 -23.81 13.65
CA PRO A 251 4.98 -23.48 14.81
C PRO A 251 4.74 -24.65 15.78
N GLN A 252 4.81 -25.88 15.28
CA GLN A 252 4.51 -27.11 16.03
C GLN A 252 5.65 -27.56 16.96
N THR A 253 6.72 -26.77 17.11
CA THR A 253 7.82 -27.13 18.03
C THR A 253 7.29 -27.22 19.46
N PRO A 254 7.59 -28.31 20.21
CA PRO A 254 7.21 -28.42 21.62
C PRO A 254 7.75 -27.27 22.46
N ASN A 255 6.95 -26.77 23.42
CA ASN A 255 7.28 -25.64 24.31
C ASN A 255 7.50 -24.28 23.62
N ALA A 256 7.19 -24.16 22.33
CA ALA A 256 7.33 -22.91 21.58
C ALA A 256 6.44 -21.80 22.14
N LYS A 257 5.18 -22.12 22.44
CA LYS A 257 4.17 -21.16 22.92
C LYS A 257 4.55 -20.61 24.29
N GLU A 258 4.94 -21.48 25.20
CA GLU A 258 5.36 -21.14 26.56
C GLU A 258 6.62 -20.26 26.54
N THR A 259 7.60 -20.58 25.69
CA THR A 259 8.80 -19.76 25.53
C THR A 259 8.45 -18.40 24.93
N ALA A 260 7.58 -18.37 23.92
CA ALA A 260 7.14 -17.14 23.27
C ALA A 260 6.39 -16.21 24.24
N GLN A 261 5.48 -16.77 25.05
CA GLN A 261 4.80 -16.04 26.13
C GLN A 261 5.81 -15.51 27.16
N ALA A 262 6.76 -16.34 27.61
CA ALA A 262 7.75 -15.92 28.61
C ALA A 262 8.68 -14.79 28.10
N VAL A 263 9.01 -14.79 26.80
CA VAL A 263 9.73 -13.68 26.16
C VAL A 263 8.84 -12.44 26.10
N HIS A 264 7.59 -12.58 25.64
CA HIS A 264 6.62 -11.49 25.53
C HIS A 264 6.34 -10.82 26.87
N ASP A 265 6.16 -11.59 27.94
CA ASP A 265 5.88 -11.06 29.29
C ASP A 265 7.03 -10.19 29.81
N LYS A 266 8.28 -10.53 29.45
CA LYS A 266 9.46 -9.76 29.84
C LYS A 266 9.73 -8.58 28.89
N TYR A 267 9.43 -8.74 27.61
CA TYR A 267 9.81 -7.82 26.56
C TYR A 267 8.75 -7.71 25.45
N PRO A 268 7.60 -7.08 25.77
CA PRO A 268 6.56 -6.86 24.77
C PRO A 268 7.09 -5.92 23.68
N ARG A 269 7.23 -6.43 22.46
CA ARG A 269 7.75 -5.70 21.29
C ARG A 269 6.66 -5.52 20.25
N VAL A 270 6.60 -4.34 19.64
CA VAL A 270 5.68 -4.02 18.54
C VAL A 270 6.45 -3.60 17.30
N VAL A 271 6.15 -4.21 16.16
CA VAL A 271 6.75 -3.86 14.86
C VAL A 271 5.72 -3.17 13.98
N VAL A 272 6.04 -1.98 13.51
CA VAL A 272 5.18 -1.12 12.71
C VAL A 272 5.73 -1.00 11.29
N GLY A 273 4.97 -1.44 10.29
CA GLY A 273 5.27 -1.18 8.89
C GLY A 273 4.99 0.28 8.52
N VAL A 274 5.97 0.93 7.90
CA VAL A 274 5.89 2.33 7.47
C VAL A 274 6.31 2.47 6.00
N ALA A 275 5.63 3.37 5.28
CA ALA A 275 6.01 3.69 3.88
C ALA A 275 7.25 4.59 3.79
N SER A 276 7.55 5.33 4.86
CA SER A 276 8.73 6.19 4.98
C SER A 276 9.17 6.31 6.44
N VAL A 277 10.48 6.33 6.65
CA VAL A 277 11.11 6.52 7.95
C VAL A 277 11.40 8.00 8.24
N ALA A 278 11.33 8.39 9.50
CA ALA A 278 11.59 9.77 9.92
C ALA A 278 13.10 10.06 9.96
N ARG A 279 13.57 11.02 9.14
CA ARG A 279 14.96 11.49 9.16
C ARG A 279 15.19 12.51 10.26
N ASP A 280 14.28 13.49 10.35
CA ASP A 280 14.09 14.42 11.46
C ASP A 280 12.91 13.98 12.33
N LEU A 281 12.92 14.36 13.61
CA LEU A 281 11.86 14.05 14.59
C LEU A 281 11.10 15.32 15.01
N GLY A 282 11.09 16.33 14.13
CA GLY A 282 10.38 17.59 14.34
C GLY A 282 8.86 17.40 14.44
N PRO A 283 8.21 17.84 15.53
CA PRO A 283 6.76 17.80 15.63
C PRO A 283 6.10 18.84 14.71
N ALA A 284 4.83 18.62 14.39
CA ALA A 284 3.98 19.53 13.62
C ALA A 284 4.50 19.96 12.21
N ARG A 285 5.47 19.24 11.62
CA ARG A 285 5.95 19.48 10.25
C ARG A 285 4.82 19.37 9.22
N LEU A 286 4.53 20.44 8.49
CA LEU A 286 3.33 20.51 7.64
C LEU A 286 3.27 19.40 6.56
N ALA A 287 4.41 19.06 5.95
CA ALA A 287 4.51 18.13 4.82
C ALA A 287 5.36 16.89 5.12
N ASP A 288 5.53 16.53 6.40
CA ASP A 288 6.33 15.37 6.81
C ASP A 288 5.56 14.50 7.81
N TRP A 289 4.84 13.52 7.27
CA TRP A 289 4.05 12.56 8.04
C TRP A 289 4.93 11.72 8.97
N ALA A 290 6.10 11.27 8.50
CA ALA A 290 6.99 10.41 9.26
C ALA A 290 7.52 11.15 10.50
N ALA A 291 7.98 12.40 10.33
CA ALA A 291 8.40 13.22 11.46
C ALA A 291 7.27 13.43 12.48
N ARG A 292 6.06 13.77 12.03
CA ARG A 292 4.88 13.94 12.91
C ARG A 292 4.57 12.67 13.69
N ARG A 293 4.53 11.52 13.01
CA ARG A 293 4.26 10.21 13.61
C ARG A 293 5.31 9.89 14.66
N SER A 294 6.59 9.82 14.28
CA SER A 294 7.67 9.35 15.15
C SER A 294 8.01 10.35 16.26
N SER A 295 7.71 11.65 16.10
CA SER A 295 7.88 12.64 17.19
C SER A 295 7.07 12.28 18.44
N ARG A 296 5.92 11.59 18.30
CA ARG A 296 5.08 11.17 19.43
C ARG A 296 5.71 10.05 20.28
N LEU A 297 6.72 9.37 19.77
CA LEU A 297 7.48 8.39 20.54
C LEU A 297 8.48 9.06 21.47
N VAL A 298 9.18 10.09 20.96
CA VAL A 298 10.36 10.67 21.63
C VAL A 298 10.08 12.01 22.32
N TYR A 299 9.00 12.71 21.94
CA TYR A 299 8.63 13.99 22.51
C TYR A 299 7.21 13.99 23.09
N ARG A 300 7.06 14.72 24.19
CA ARG A 300 5.80 15.35 24.61
C ARG A 300 5.98 16.84 24.39
N THR A 301 5.25 17.39 23.42
CA THR A 301 5.30 18.83 23.11
C THR A 301 4.56 19.64 24.17
N LEU A 302 4.74 20.97 24.18
CA LEU A 302 4.00 21.83 25.10
C LEU A 302 2.49 21.71 24.90
N THR A 303 2.04 21.71 23.65
CA THR A 303 0.66 21.38 23.27
C THR A 303 0.64 20.32 22.17
N GLU A 304 -0.42 19.53 22.14
CA GLU A 304 -0.62 18.42 21.22
C GLU A 304 -2.00 18.48 20.59
N PHE A 305 -2.07 18.47 19.25
CA PHE A 305 -3.33 18.32 18.52
C PHE A 305 -3.88 16.90 18.71
N LEU A 306 -5.14 16.78 19.08
CA LEU A 306 -5.84 15.51 19.34
C LEU A 306 -6.89 15.15 18.28
N GLY A 307 -7.21 16.08 17.39
CA GLY A 307 -8.22 15.91 16.34
C GLY A 307 -9.22 17.07 16.28
N PRO A 308 -10.32 16.92 15.54
CA PRO A 308 -11.41 17.89 15.51
C PRO A 308 -12.01 18.14 16.91
N GLY A 309 -12.18 19.42 17.25
CA GLY A 309 -12.86 19.92 18.45
C GLY A 309 -14.25 20.48 18.13
N THR A 310 -14.75 21.48 18.87
CA THR A 310 -16.05 22.12 18.56
C THR A 310 -15.93 23.19 17.47
N ASP A 311 -14.97 24.10 17.63
CA ASP A 311 -14.81 25.28 16.78
C ASP A 311 -13.47 25.29 16.02
N GLY A 312 -12.81 24.14 15.89
CA GLY A 312 -11.47 24.02 15.31
C GLY A 312 -10.74 22.79 15.85
N GLY A 313 -9.42 22.84 15.97
CA GLY A 313 -8.65 21.77 16.60
C GLY A 313 -8.89 21.62 18.10
N LYS A 314 -8.86 20.38 18.59
CA LYS A 314 -8.76 20.05 20.02
C LYS A 314 -7.31 19.87 20.40
N TYR A 315 -6.89 20.53 21.48
CA TYR A 315 -5.52 20.49 21.99
C TYR A 315 -5.46 20.04 23.44
N GLN A 316 -4.33 19.47 23.84
CA GLN A 316 -3.98 19.23 25.24
C GLN A 316 -2.56 19.66 25.55
N CYS A 317 -2.28 19.99 26.82
CA CYS A 317 -0.93 20.15 27.34
C CYS A 317 -0.50 18.87 28.07
N PRO A 318 0.26 17.95 27.46
CA PRO A 318 0.57 16.66 28.09
C PRO A 318 1.43 16.80 29.35
N VAL A 319 2.26 17.85 29.41
CA VAL A 319 3.19 18.14 30.50
C VAL A 319 2.55 18.91 31.66
N GLY A 320 1.24 19.19 31.61
CA GLY A 320 0.63 20.12 32.55
C GLY A 320 -0.83 20.43 32.26
N GLN A 321 -1.18 21.69 32.46
CA GLN A 321 -2.41 22.32 32.03
C GLN A 321 -2.05 23.64 31.35
N MET A 322 -2.86 24.04 30.37
CA MET A 322 -2.80 25.34 29.74
C MET A 322 -4.20 25.93 29.79
N GLU A 323 -4.32 27.12 30.37
CA GLU A 323 -5.55 27.88 30.48
C GLU A 323 -5.37 29.24 29.81
N THR A 324 -6.47 29.81 29.33
CA THR A 324 -6.49 31.17 28.79
C THR A 324 -7.29 32.06 29.74
N GLU A 325 -6.68 33.13 30.22
CA GLU A 325 -7.25 34.11 31.15
C GLU A 325 -7.30 35.51 30.48
N GLU A 326 -7.78 36.51 31.23
CA GLU A 326 -7.78 37.93 30.82
C GLU A 326 -8.39 38.17 29.43
N LEU A 327 -9.57 37.60 29.18
CA LEU A 327 -10.29 37.72 27.90
C LEU A 327 -9.45 37.29 26.68
N GLY A 328 -8.59 36.28 26.84
CA GLY A 328 -7.78 35.77 25.74
C GLY A 328 -6.35 36.31 25.68
N ARG A 329 -5.95 37.18 26.61
CA ARG A 329 -4.66 37.89 26.56
C ARG A 329 -3.57 37.29 27.44
N ARG A 330 -3.89 36.32 28.31
CA ARG A 330 -2.88 35.64 29.13
C ARG A 330 -3.03 34.13 29.00
N LEU A 331 -1.93 33.46 28.67
CA LEU A 331 -1.83 32.01 28.76
C LEU A 331 -1.18 31.62 30.08
N VAL A 332 -1.86 30.76 30.85
CA VAL A 332 -1.36 30.25 32.12
C VAL A 332 -0.99 28.79 31.96
N PHE A 333 0.30 28.49 32.11
CA PHE A 333 0.83 27.14 32.09
C PHE A 333 1.07 26.65 33.52
N ARG A 334 0.53 25.47 33.85
CA ARG A 334 0.78 24.78 35.13
C ARG A 334 1.39 23.40 34.84
N LEU A 335 2.69 23.27 35.03
CA LEU A 335 3.47 22.07 34.76
C LEU A 335 3.21 21.00 35.83
N LYS A 336 3.23 19.72 35.44
CA LYS A 336 3.23 18.60 36.38
C LYS A 336 4.61 18.53 37.07
N PRO A 337 4.66 18.41 38.40
CA PRO A 337 5.93 18.22 39.10
C PRO A 337 6.61 16.90 38.71
N GLY A 338 7.94 16.87 38.77
CA GLY A 338 8.73 15.64 38.66
C GLY A 338 8.84 15.04 37.25
N LEU A 339 8.45 15.76 36.20
CA LEU A 339 8.68 15.35 34.81
C LEU A 339 10.17 15.36 34.50
N ARG A 340 10.76 14.19 34.22
CA ARG A 340 12.20 14.00 33.98
C ARG A 340 12.53 13.93 32.49
N TRP A 341 13.73 14.35 32.15
CA TRP A 341 14.33 14.11 30.84
C TRP A 341 14.88 12.69 30.72
N SER A 342 15.04 12.20 29.50
CA SER A 342 15.60 10.87 29.23
C SER A 342 17.05 10.74 29.69
N SER A 343 17.78 11.86 29.77
CA SER A 343 19.17 11.95 30.24
C SER A 343 19.31 12.96 31.40
N GLY A 344 20.24 12.70 32.33
CA GLY A 344 20.49 13.55 33.51
C GLY A 344 19.38 13.54 34.58
N ASP A 345 19.64 14.07 35.77
CA ASP A 345 18.66 14.01 36.88
C ASP A 345 17.72 15.22 36.94
N ALA A 346 17.81 16.11 35.96
CA ALA A 346 17.00 17.31 35.90
C ALA A 346 15.53 17.01 35.55
N VAL A 347 14.69 17.93 35.98
CA VAL A 347 13.24 17.92 35.73
C VAL A 347 12.87 19.13 34.88
N LEU A 348 11.77 19.02 34.15
CA LEU A 348 11.16 20.14 33.44
C LEU A 348 10.65 21.17 34.47
N THR A 349 11.06 22.42 34.30
CA THR A 349 10.65 23.54 35.14
C THR A 349 10.08 24.71 34.33
N SER A 350 9.50 25.67 35.03
CA SER A 350 9.07 26.94 34.45
C SER A 350 10.18 27.71 33.73
N TYR A 351 11.44 27.58 34.17
CA TYR A 351 12.57 28.26 33.51
C TYR A 351 12.84 27.69 32.13
N ASP A 352 12.74 26.37 31.97
CA ASP A 352 12.90 25.71 30.68
C ASP A 352 11.78 26.12 29.72
N LEU A 353 10.53 26.10 30.22
CA LEU A 353 9.38 26.54 29.45
C LEU A 353 9.49 28.03 29.05
N ALA A 354 9.84 28.91 29.99
CA ALA A 354 9.94 30.33 29.72
C ALA A 354 11.01 30.63 28.66
N ARG A 355 12.20 30.01 28.77
CA ARG A 355 13.25 30.10 27.75
C ARG A 355 12.77 29.57 26.41
N ARG A 356 12.03 28.46 26.40
CA ARG A 356 11.48 27.93 25.15
C ARG A 356 10.50 28.88 24.49
N LEU A 357 9.58 29.49 25.24
CA LEU A 357 8.61 30.47 24.72
C LEU A 357 9.30 31.72 24.17
N LEU A 358 10.40 32.16 24.81
CA LEU A 358 11.21 33.28 24.32
C LEU A 358 12.02 32.89 23.08
N ALA A 359 12.58 31.68 23.01
CA ALA A 359 13.31 31.18 21.86
C ALA A 359 12.41 31.10 20.61
N LEU A 360 11.15 30.69 20.77
CA LEU A 360 10.16 30.73 19.68
C LEU A 360 9.92 32.15 19.15
N ALA A 361 10.22 33.19 19.93
CA ALA A 361 10.06 34.59 19.57
C ALA A 361 11.39 35.31 19.24
N ASP A 362 12.54 34.62 19.24
CA ASP A 362 13.83 35.22 18.87
C ASP A 362 14.17 34.89 17.41
N PRO A 363 14.22 35.87 16.49
CA PRO A 363 14.56 35.65 15.07
C PRO A 363 15.93 34.99 14.82
N ARG A 364 16.81 34.96 15.84
CA ARG A 364 18.14 34.34 15.75
C ARG A 364 18.14 32.89 16.19
N ASP A 365 17.08 32.42 16.84
CA ASP A 365 16.95 31.03 17.28
C ASP A 365 16.47 30.13 16.13
N ARG A 366 16.89 28.87 16.12
CA ARG A 366 16.47 27.88 15.11
C ARG A 366 14.99 27.47 15.27
N ALA A 367 14.41 27.69 16.45
CA ALA A 367 13.02 27.42 16.78
C ALA A 367 12.08 28.59 16.47
N TYR A 368 12.60 29.71 15.96
CA TYR A 368 11.83 30.91 15.69
C TYR A 368 10.54 30.64 14.91
N CYS A 369 9.46 31.24 15.40
CA CYS A 369 8.11 31.13 14.86
C CYS A 369 7.55 32.57 14.74
N VAL A 370 7.48 33.07 13.51
CA VAL A 370 7.04 34.44 13.19
C VAL A 370 5.67 34.75 13.81
N GLU A 371 4.77 33.77 13.80
CA GLU A 371 3.42 33.89 14.35
C GLU A 371 3.42 34.06 15.86
N TRP A 372 4.27 33.27 16.54
CA TRP A 372 4.40 33.34 17.98
C TRP A 372 5.08 34.64 18.41
N ASP A 373 6.14 35.07 17.72
CA ASP A 373 6.76 36.38 17.95
C ASP A 373 5.75 37.52 17.81
N ALA A 374 4.93 37.50 16.75
CA ALA A 374 3.90 38.52 16.54
C ALA A 374 2.84 38.56 17.67
N LEU A 375 2.53 37.40 18.26
CA LEU A 375 1.50 37.25 19.29
C LEU A 375 2.02 37.51 20.72
N LEU A 376 3.23 37.07 21.05
CA LEU A 376 3.80 37.13 22.39
C LEU A 376 4.19 38.56 22.78
N ASP A 377 3.75 39.02 23.96
CA ASP A 377 4.16 40.29 24.55
C ASP A 377 5.27 40.09 25.59
N GLN A 378 5.00 39.26 26.60
CA GLN A 378 5.92 39.01 27.70
C GLN A 378 5.77 37.57 28.23
N VAL A 379 6.85 37.04 28.80
CA VAL A 379 6.82 35.80 29.60
C VAL A 379 7.21 36.11 31.04
N SER A 380 6.43 35.65 32.02
CA SER A 380 6.75 35.77 33.44
C SER A 380 6.68 34.42 34.16
N VAL A 381 7.68 34.13 34.97
CA VAL A 381 7.73 32.94 35.82
C VAL A 381 7.09 33.30 37.17
N ALA A 382 5.95 32.67 37.48
CA ALA A 382 5.26 32.89 38.75
C ALA A 382 5.84 32.01 39.87
N ASP A 383 6.15 30.75 39.56
CA ASP A 383 6.82 29.80 40.45
C ASP A 383 7.52 28.68 39.64
N VAL A 384 8.06 27.66 40.32
CA VAL A 384 8.85 26.56 39.71
C VAL A 384 8.07 25.76 38.65
N TYR A 385 6.74 25.71 38.74
CA TYR A 385 5.87 24.97 37.82
C TYR A 385 4.79 25.84 37.15
N ARG A 386 4.76 27.15 37.40
CA ARG A 386 3.82 28.08 36.78
C ARG A 386 4.51 29.17 35.95
N VAL A 387 4.12 29.26 34.68
CA VAL A 387 4.55 30.31 33.72
C VAL A 387 3.31 31.02 33.17
N HIS A 388 3.40 32.35 33.03
CA HIS A 388 2.43 33.13 32.27
C HIS A 388 3.07 33.65 30.99
N ALA A 389 2.32 33.62 29.90
CA ALA A 389 2.67 34.28 28.65
C ALA A 389 1.56 35.28 28.30
N ASP A 390 1.90 36.57 28.35
CA ASP A 390 1.00 37.65 27.97
C ASP A 390 1.04 37.84 26.46
N LEU A 391 -0.12 38.01 25.85
CA LEU A 391 -0.31 38.12 24.41
C LEU A 391 -0.69 39.55 24.06
N ARG A 392 -0.13 40.07 22.96
CA ARG A 392 -0.40 41.42 22.46
C ARG A 392 -1.88 41.59 22.06
N ASN A 393 -2.49 40.51 21.59
CA ASN A 393 -3.91 40.48 21.20
C ASN A 393 -4.53 39.12 21.60
N PRO A 394 -5.85 39.06 21.85
CA PRO A 394 -6.55 37.78 21.99
C PRO A 394 -6.40 36.93 20.73
N HIS A 395 -6.29 35.62 20.90
CA HIS A 395 -6.20 34.67 19.79
C HIS A 395 -7.13 33.48 20.02
N VAL A 396 -7.77 32.96 18.97
CA VAL A 396 -8.79 31.90 19.10
C VAL A 396 -8.20 30.51 19.35
N ARG A 397 -6.96 30.27 18.90
CA ARG A 397 -6.22 29.00 19.03
C ARG A 397 -4.70 29.18 19.24
N PRO A 398 -4.27 29.85 20.32
CA PRO A 398 -2.84 30.04 20.60
C PRO A 398 -2.09 28.70 20.77
N GLU A 399 -2.77 27.63 21.17
CA GLU A 399 -2.24 26.26 21.28
C GLU A 399 -1.56 25.81 19.98
N ALA A 400 -2.10 26.19 18.82
CA ALA A 400 -1.64 25.72 17.52
C ALA A 400 -0.16 26.07 17.22
N TYR A 401 0.31 27.18 17.79
CA TYR A 401 1.69 27.67 17.68
C TYR A 401 2.65 26.99 18.67
N LEU A 402 2.12 26.31 19.68
CA LEU A 402 2.86 25.75 20.80
C LEU A 402 3.07 24.23 20.68
N GLN A 403 2.95 23.67 19.48
CA GLN A 403 3.27 22.26 19.19
C GLN A 403 4.80 22.04 19.09
N THR A 404 5.55 22.59 20.05
CA THR A 404 7.01 22.61 20.09
C THR A 404 7.54 21.53 21.02
N PRO A 405 8.69 20.89 20.72
CA PRO A 405 9.38 20.09 21.72
C PRO A 405 9.87 21.01 22.84
N LEU A 406 9.98 20.45 24.04
CA LEU A 406 10.61 21.11 25.20
C LEU A 406 12.05 20.62 25.32
N LEU A 407 12.94 21.49 25.78
CA LEU A 407 14.37 21.21 25.92
C LEU A 407 14.82 21.58 27.34
N PRO A 408 15.86 20.93 27.89
CA PRO A 408 16.46 21.29 29.17
C PRO A 408 17.31 22.56 29.05
N GLU A 409 16.68 23.71 28.81
CA GLU A 409 17.32 25.01 28.54
C GLU A 409 18.15 25.55 29.72
N THR A 410 17.97 24.99 30.92
CA THR A 410 18.66 25.44 32.15
C THR A 410 19.88 24.60 32.54
N ILE A 411 20.11 23.46 31.89
CA ILE A 411 21.29 22.62 32.16
C ILE A 411 22.39 23.03 31.18
N ALA A 412 23.58 23.36 31.69
CA ALA A 412 24.75 23.53 30.83
C ALA A 412 24.97 22.22 30.06
N ALA A 413 25.05 22.27 28.73
CA ALA A 413 25.29 21.12 27.88
C ALA A 413 26.58 20.40 28.28
N SER A 414 26.51 19.47 29.23
CA SER A 414 27.59 18.59 29.60
C SER A 414 27.62 17.46 28.58
N GLY A 415 28.40 17.67 27.52
CA GLY A 415 28.55 16.75 26.40
C GLY A 415 27.60 17.08 25.26
N ALA A 416 28.15 17.62 24.17
CA ALA A 416 27.49 17.56 22.87
C ALA A 416 27.20 16.08 22.53
N ASP A 417 25.98 15.82 22.03
CA ASP A 417 25.62 14.72 21.10
C ASP A 417 24.47 13.77 21.54
N ALA A 418 23.94 13.84 22.76
CA ALA A 418 22.73 13.07 23.11
C ALA A 418 21.48 13.98 23.22
N PRO A 419 20.51 13.92 22.28
CA PRO A 419 19.25 14.65 22.42
C PRO A 419 18.51 14.25 23.71
N SER A 420 18.13 15.24 24.52
CA SER A 420 17.30 15.04 25.71
C SER A 420 15.84 14.93 25.32
N TRP A 421 15.31 13.71 25.38
CA TRP A 421 13.93 13.38 25.09
C TRP A 421 13.06 13.51 26.35
N ASN A 422 11.76 13.72 26.18
CA ASN A 422 10.77 13.73 27.28
C ASN A 422 9.55 12.85 26.99
N GLY A 423 9.59 12.09 25.90
CA GLY A 423 8.54 11.16 25.50
C GLY A 423 8.64 9.77 26.13
N PRO A 424 7.65 8.89 25.83
CA PRO A 424 7.58 7.53 26.33
C PRO A 424 8.68 6.59 25.84
N PHE A 425 9.36 6.92 24.74
CA PHE A 425 10.44 6.14 24.16
C PHE A 425 11.66 7.01 23.86
N VAL A 426 12.80 6.37 23.68
CA VAL A 426 14.04 6.98 23.19
C VAL A 426 14.51 6.26 21.93
N LEU A 427 15.19 6.98 21.05
CA LEU A 427 15.82 6.40 19.86
C LEU A 427 17.00 5.52 20.30
N ASP A 428 16.98 4.24 19.93
CA ASP A 428 18.04 3.26 20.24
C ASP A 428 18.95 3.02 19.04
N ALA A 429 18.37 2.71 17.88
CA ALA A 429 19.12 2.40 16.67
C ALA A 429 18.39 2.86 15.40
N ARG A 430 19.16 3.15 14.35
CA ARG A 430 18.67 3.50 13.01
C ARG A 430 19.51 2.77 11.97
N SER A 431 18.85 2.09 11.05
CA SER A 431 19.44 1.54 9.82
C SER A 431 18.61 1.99 8.61
N ASP A 432 19.02 1.56 7.42
CA ASP A 432 18.33 1.93 6.17
C ASP A 432 16.91 1.34 6.08
N ASP A 433 16.66 0.20 6.73
CA ASP A 433 15.41 -0.56 6.66
C ASP A 433 14.52 -0.46 7.91
N ARG A 434 15.06 0.01 9.05
CA ARG A 434 14.32 0.10 10.30
C ARG A 434 14.83 1.18 11.26
N ILE A 435 13.95 1.64 12.13
CA ILE A 435 14.27 2.49 13.29
C ILE A 435 13.73 1.83 14.55
N VAL A 436 14.57 1.75 15.58
CA VAL A 436 14.25 1.10 16.85
C VAL A 436 14.15 2.14 17.95
N TYR A 437 13.03 2.07 18.70
CA TYR A 437 12.74 2.90 19.85
C TYR A 437 12.54 2.01 21.07
N VAL A 438 13.22 2.33 22.18
CA VAL A 438 13.10 1.59 23.44
C VAL A 438 12.39 2.43 24.50
N ALA A 439 11.66 1.77 25.39
CA ALA A 439 10.88 2.46 26.41
C ALA A 439 11.80 3.34 27.29
N ASN A 440 11.35 4.56 27.55
CA ASN A 440 12.05 5.50 28.43
C ASN A 440 11.74 5.14 29.89
N ASP A 441 12.69 4.52 30.60
CA ASP A 441 12.50 4.10 32.00
C ASP A 441 12.22 5.27 32.96
N ARG A 442 12.53 6.51 32.56
CA ARG A 442 12.27 7.72 33.35
C ARG A 442 10.90 8.34 33.07
N TYR A 443 10.19 7.82 32.07
CA TYR A 443 8.81 8.21 31.76
C TYR A 443 7.86 7.39 32.63
N ASN A 444 7.48 7.96 33.79
CA ASN A 444 6.63 7.32 34.80
C ASN A 444 5.20 7.11 34.29
N ILE A 445 4.88 5.88 33.84
CA ILE A 445 3.52 5.40 33.60
C ILE A 445 3.33 4.04 34.27
N ALA A 446 2.15 3.85 34.88
CA ALA A 446 1.73 2.59 35.48
C ALA A 446 1.25 1.60 34.41
N SER A 447 2.00 0.50 34.23
CA SER A 447 1.64 -0.75 33.53
C SER A 447 1.64 -0.83 31.98
N ALA A 448 1.87 -2.05 31.50
CA ALA A 448 1.59 -2.69 30.19
C ALA A 448 1.88 -1.95 28.86
N ARG A 449 2.92 -1.10 28.77
CA ARG A 449 3.38 -0.54 27.49
C ARG A 449 4.37 -1.46 26.75
N PRO A 450 4.52 -1.33 25.42
CA PRO A 450 5.62 -1.96 24.69
C PRO A 450 6.97 -1.53 25.29
N LYS A 451 7.90 -2.48 25.41
CA LYS A 451 9.30 -2.20 25.78
C LYS A 451 10.11 -1.72 24.58
N GLU A 452 9.69 -2.09 23.38
CA GLU A 452 10.32 -1.69 22.14
C GLU A 452 9.29 -1.51 21.03
N VAL A 453 9.44 -0.43 20.26
CA VAL A 453 8.70 -0.15 19.03
C VAL A 453 9.69 -0.09 17.88
N VAL A 454 9.46 -0.87 16.83
CA VAL A 454 10.31 -0.89 15.64
C VAL A 454 9.52 -0.38 14.45
N GLU A 455 9.94 0.71 13.83
CA GLU A 455 9.46 1.07 12.51
C GLU A 455 10.26 0.27 11.46
N ARG A 456 9.59 -0.53 10.63
CA ARG A 456 10.18 -1.26 9.51
C ARG A 456 9.68 -0.65 8.21
N TRP A 457 10.61 -0.24 7.35
CA TRP A 457 10.30 0.39 6.07
C TRP A 457 9.85 -0.63 5.02
N PHE A 458 8.81 -0.28 4.27
CA PHE A 458 8.36 -1.02 3.10
C PHE A 458 8.19 -0.08 1.91
N ASP A 459 8.85 -0.40 0.81
CA ASP A 459 8.76 0.36 -0.44
C ASP A 459 7.40 0.19 -1.17
N ARG A 460 6.70 -0.93 -0.90
CA ARG A 460 5.45 -1.33 -1.56
C ARG A 460 4.39 -1.77 -0.56
N GLY A 461 3.16 -1.30 -0.73
CA GLY A 461 2.02 -1.64 0.12
C GLY A 461 1.76 -3.13 0.18
N ILE A 462 1.76 -3.82 -0.96
CA ILE A 462 1.55 -5.28 -1.01
C ILE A 462 2.56 -6.08 -0.17
N LYS A 463 3.81 -5.63 -0.05
CA LYS A 463 4.83 -6.26 0.81
C LYS A 463 4.51 -6.03 2.28
N ALA A 464 4.11 -4.82 2.65
CA ALA A 464 3.67 -4.49 3.99
C ALA A 464 2.40 -5.26 4.40
N ILE A 465 1.42 -5.39 3.49
CA ILE A 465 0.18 -6.16 3.72
C ILE A 465 0.49 -7.64 3.91
N ALA A 466 1.38 -8.21 3.08
CA ALA A 466 1.82 -9.58 3.26
C ALA A 466 2.53 -9.77 4.61
N ALA A 467 3.39 -8.83 5.02
CA ALA A 467 4.05 -8.85 6.32
C ALA A 467 3.05 -8.75 7.49
N LEU A 468 2.00 -7.92 7.35
CA LEU A 468 0.93 -7.78 8.36
C LEU A 468 0.10 -9.07 8.45
N GLY A 469 -0.30 -9.63 7.32
CA GLY A 469 -1.06 -10.89 7.27
C GLY A 469 -0.28 -12.09 7.80
N ARG A 470 1.06 -12.08 7.67
CA ARG A 470 1.97 -13.08 8.26
C ARG A 470 2.42 -12.74 9.68
N ARG A 471 1.96 -11.61 10.23
CA ARG A 471 2.30 -11.13 11.57
C ARG A 471 3.81 -10.90 11.78
N GLU A 472 4.52 -10.57 10.71
CA GLU A 472 5.90 -10.03 10.77
C GLU A 472 5.90 -8.58 11.26
N ILE A 473 4.81 -7.87 11.01
CA ILE A 473 4.49 -6.57 11.60
C ILE A 473 3.13 -6.68 12.29
N ASP A 474 2.94 -5.89 13.34
CA ASP A 474 1.72 -5.86 14.15
C ASP A 474 0.78 -4.74 13.68
N VAL A 475 1.35 -3.69 13.07
CA VAL A 475 0.64 -2.49 12.60
C VAL A 475 1.21 -2.02 11.27
N LEU A 476 0.36 -1.50 10.39
CA LEU A 476 0.71 -0.78 9.17
C LEU A 476 0.19 0.66 9.28
N ASP A 477 1.13 1.63 9.31
CA ASP A 477 0.85 3.04 9.56
C ASP A 477 -0.06 3.69 8.52
N ARG A 478 0.21 3.48 7.23
CA ARG A 478 -0.61 4.01 6.14
C ARG A 478 -0.86 2.92 5.12
N VAL A 479 -2.14 2.64 4.90
CA VAL A 479 -2.62 1.71 3.88
C VAL A 479 -2.88 2.48 2.59
N ASN A 480 -2.42 1.98 1.45
CA ASN A 480 -2.80 2.56 0.17
C ASN A 480 -4.32 2.46 -0.03
N PRO A 481 -5.02 3.51 -0.50
CA PRO A 481 -6.47 3.47 -0.55
C PRO A 481 -7.06 2.33 -1.41
N TRP A 482 -6.40 1.99 -2.53
CA TRP A 482 -6.78 0.86 -3.40
C TRP A 482 -6.64 -0.53 -2.75
N GLU A 483 -5.90 -0.66 -1.64
CA GLU A 483 -5.70 -1.92 -0.91
C GLU A 483 -6.67 -2.09 0.28
N LEU A 484 -7.46 -1.07 0.62
CA LEU A 484 -8.35 -1.09 1.80
C LEU A 484 -9.35 -2.24 1.77
N ARG A 485 -9.89 -2.58 0.59
CA ARG A 485 -10.85 -3.68 0.45
C ARG A 485 -10.23 -5.01 0.85
N GLN A 486 -9.02 -5.30 0.40
CA GLN A 486 -8.32 -6.55 0.69
C GLN A 486 -8.09 -6.69 2.20
N LEU A 487 -7.64 -5.63 2.87
CA LEU A 487 -7.41 -5.66 4.31
C LEU A 487 -8.70 -5.82 5.12
N ARG A 488 -9.79 -5.15 4.71
CA ARG A 488 -11.10 -5.26 5.38
C ARG A 488 -11.74 -6.65 5.27
N GLN A 489 -11.34 -7.46 4.28
CA GLN A 489 -11.79 -8.85 4.16
C GLN A 489 -11.11 -9.78 5.16
N ASN A 490 -9.94 -9.41 5.68
CA ASN A 490 -9.24 -10.20 6.69
C ASN A 490 -9.83 -9.92 8.08
N LYS A 491 -10.44 -10.95 8.69
CA LYS A 491 -11.10 -10.84 10.00
C LYS A 491 -10.12 -10.61 11.14
N ASP A 492 -8.85 -10.98 10.99
CA ASP A 492 -7.82 -10.83 12.04
C ASP A 492 -7.26 -9.41 12.10
N LEU A 493 -7.60 -8.58 11.12
CA LEU A 493 -7.14 -7.20 11.00
C LEU A 493 -8.26 -6.23 11.34
N VAL A 494 -7.87 -5.10 11.91
CA VAL A 494 -8.71 -3.92 12.12
C VAL A 494 -8.18 -2.80 11.23
N VAL A 495 -9.07 -2.16 10.48
CA VAL A 495 -8.73 -1.05 9.57
C VAL A 495 -9.53 0.17 9.98
N GLU A 496 -8.83 1.23 10.39
CA GLU A 496 -9.43 2.44 10.94
C GLU A 496 -8.92 3.69 10.18
N PRO A 497 -9.77 4.70 9.92
CA PRO A 497 -9.34 5.95 9.33
C PRO A 497 -8.62 6.82 10.36
N TYR A 498 -7.74 7.71 9.91
CA TYR A 498 -7.23 8.81 10.73
C TYR A 498 -8.31 9.90 10.95
N ALA A 499 -8.13 10.71 12.00
CA ALA A 499 -9.11 11.74 12.38
C ALA A 499 -9.22 12.89 11.37
N ALA A 500 -8.13 13.24 10.68
CA ALA A 500 -8.05 14.38 9.78
C ALA A 500 -7.47 13.97 8.41
N PRO A 501 -8.00 14.52 7.30
CA PRO A 501 -7.46 14.25 5.98
C PRO A 501 -6.12 14.97 5.75
N LEU A 502 -5.38 14.52 4.75
CA LEU A 502 -4.24 15.23 4.18
C LEU A 502 -4.65 15.94 2.88
N VAL A 503 -4.12 17.14 2.69
CA VAL A 503 -4.30 17.95 1.48
C VAL A 503 -3.15 17.67 0.51
N HIS A 504 -3.46 17.14 -0.67
CA HIS A 504 -2.49 16.85 -1.71
C HIS A 504 -2.43 18.02 -2.70
N CYS A 505 -1.22 18.50 -2.99
CA CYS A 505 -1.02 19.60 -3.93
C CYS A 505 0.36 19.55 -4.59
N LEU A 506 0.55 20.32 -5.68
CA LEU A 506 1.88 20.66 -6.18
C LEU A 506 2.26 22.05 -5.68
N ILE A 507 3.37 22.13 -4.96
CA ILE A 507 3.95 23.38 -4.48
C ILE A 507 4.89 23.93 -5.56
N PRO A 508 4.66 25.14 -6.08
CA PRO A 508 5.50 25.73 -7.12
C PRO A 508 6.81 26.28 -6.53
N ASN A 509 7.93 26.03 -7.19
CA ASN A 509 9.18 26.72 -6.88
C ASN A 509 9.20 28.11 -7.54
N LEU A 510 8.76 29.16 -6.83
CA LEU A 510 8.66 30.50 -7.41
C LEU A 510 10.00 31.14 -7.79
N ARG A 511 11.15 30.53 -7.46
CA ARG A 511 12.46 30.95 -7.97
C ARG A 511 12.67 30.55 -9.44
N ARG A 512 11.81 29.68 -9.97
CA ARG A 512 11.84 29.19 -11.35
C ARG A 512 10.84 29.97 -12.23
N PRO A 513 11.21 30.38 -13.45
CA PRO A 513 10.36 31.28 -14.26
C PRO A 513 8.97 30.75 -14.61
N LEU A 514 8.83 29.47 -14.95
CA LEU A 514 7.53 28.87 -15.27
C LEU A 514 6.64 28.72 -14.03
N PRO A 515 7.06 28.04 -12.94
CA PRO A 515 6.27 28.00 -11.71
C PRO A 515 5.94 29.39 -11.14
N ALA A 516 6.77 30.42 -11.37
CA ALA A 516 6.47 31.79 -10.97
C ALA A 516 5.29 32.42 -11.73
N SER A 517 5.02 31.99 -12.97
CA SER A 517 3.89 32.47 -13.77
C SER A 517 2.56 31.90 -13.26
N ALA A 518 1.67 32.77 -12.77
CA ALA A 518 0.31 32.38 -12.39
C ALA A 518 -0.48 31.78 -13.57
N THR A 519 -0.25 32.28 -14.79
CA THR A 519 -0.82 31.75 -16.03
C THR A 519 -0.39 30.30 -16.26
N PHE A 520 0.90 30.00 -16.06
CA PHE A 520 1.40 28.62 -16.20
C PHE A 520 0.86 27.69 -15.11
N ARG A 521 0.81 28.14 -13.85
CA ARG A 521 0.21 27.34 -12.77
C ARG A 521 -1.26 27.04 -13.04
N ARG A 522 -2.02 28.01 -13.58
CA ARG A 522 -3.40 27.79 -14.05
C ARG A 522 -3.46 26.77 -15.19
N ALA A 523 -2.54 26.83 -16.15
CA ALA A 523 -2.44 25.83 -17.21
C ALA A 523 -2.37 24.42 -16.62
N LEU A 524 -1.49 24.18 -15.64
CA LEU A 524 -1.37 22.87 -14.98
C LEU A 524 -2.66 22.43 -14.29
N VAL A 525 -3.39 23.33 -13.64
CA VAL A 525 -4.67 23.01 -12.98
C VAL A 525 -5.70 22.48 -13.99
N TYR A 526 -5.74 23.06 -15.20
CA TYR A 526 -6.62 22.61 -16.29
C TYR A 526 -6.07 21.41 -17.07
N GLY A 527 -4.75 21.21 -17.07
CA GLY A 527 -4.07 20.13 -17.79
C GLY A 527 -4.00 18.82 -17.02
N ILE A 528 -4.26 18.82 -15.71
CA ILE A 528 -4.29 17.61 -14.88
C ILE A 528 -5.74 17.21 -14.61
N ASN A 529 -6.14 16.02 -15.06
CA ASN A 529 -7.42 15.42 -14.75
C ASN A 529 -7.42 14.84 -13.34
N ARG A 530 -7.52 15.73 -12.35
CA ARG A 530 -7.47 15.42 -10.92
C ARG A 530 -8.55 14.44 -10.47
N LYS A 531 -9.74 14.48 -11.10
CA LYS A 531 -10.85 13.57 -10.78
C LYS A 531 -10.52 12.13 -11.13
N ILE A 532 -10.06 11.87 -12.37
CA ILE A 532 -9.70 10.51 -12.81
C ILE A 532 -8.53 9.95 -12.00
N ILE A 533 -7.52 10.79 -11.68
CA ILE A 533 -6.38 10.33 -10.87
C ILE A 533 -6.87 9.95 -9.46
N LEU A 534 -7.71 10.78 -8.84
CA LEU A 534 -8.26 10.47 -7.53
C LEU A 534 -9.10 9.19 -7.55
N GLU A 535 -9.97 9.00 -8.55
CA GLU A 535 -10.76 7.76 -8.70
C GLU A 535 -9.87 6.52 -8.81
N HIS A 536 -8.77 6.61 -9.57
CA HIS A 536 -7.79 5.53 -9.68
C HIS A 536 -7.08 5.25 -8.35
N LEU A 537 -6.70 6.29 -7.60
CA LEU A 537 -6.04 6.15 -6.30
C LEU A 537 -6.98 5.57 -5.23
N LEU A 538 -8.26 5.94 -5.24
CA LEU A 538 -9.20 5.47 -4.22
C LEU A 538 -9.72 4.05 -4.49
N GLY A 539 -9.66 3.61 -5.74
CA GLY A 539 -10.27 2.36 -6.16
C GLY A 539 -11.79 2.38 -6.01
N GLU A 540 -12.38 1.20 -5.95
CA GLU A 540 -13.83 1.05 -5.81
C GLU A 540 -14.30 1.25 -4.36
N ASN A 541 -15.40 1.99 -4.16
CA ASN A 541 -15.97 2.39 -2.86
C ASN A 541 -15.02 3.31 -2.05
N PRO A 542 -14.76 4.53 -2.55
CA PRO A 542 -13.86 5.47 -1.90
C PRO A 542 -14.30 5.81 -0.46
N PRO A 543 -13.35 5.97 0.48
CA PRO A 543 -13.66 6.47 1.81
C PRO A 543 -14.34 7.85 1.78
N ALA A 544 -15.23 8.09 2.74
CA ALA A 544 -15.83 9.42 2.93
C ALA A 544 -14.75 10.48 3.18
N GLY A 545 -14.99 11.70 2.69
CA GLY A 545 -14.05 12.82 2.84
C GLY A 545 -12.96 12.87 1.77
N CYS A 546 -12.80 11.88 0.89
CA CYS A 546 -11.86 11.97 -0.22
C CYS A 546 -12.49 12.74 -1.40
N ARG A 547 -11.94 13.89 -1.79
CA ARG A 547 -12.46 14.71 -2.90
C ARG A 547 -11.41 15.60 -3.55
N VAL A 548 -11.65 16.01 -4.79
CA VAL A 548 -10.91 17.11 -5.45
C VAL A 548 -11.23 18.41 -4.71
N ILE A 549 -10.22 19.27 -4.53
CA ILE A 549 -10.31 20.52 -3.77
C ILE A 549 -9.92 21.73 -4.61
N SER A 550 -10.40 22.91 -4.21
CA SER A 550 -10.21 24.16 -4.96
C SER A 550 -9.01 25.01 -4.51
N GLY A 551 -8.37 24.65 -3.40
CA GLY A 551 -7.26 25.42 -2.85
C GLY A 551 -6.45 24.66 -1.79
N PRO A 552 -5.71 25.37 -0.92
CA PRO A 552 -4.75 24.77 0.00
C PRO A 552 -5.34 24.24 1.31
N PHE A 553 -6.63 24.47 1.58
CA PHE A 553 -7.26 24.06 2.84
C PHE A 553 -8.05 22.77 2.68
N SER A 554 -8.18 22.01 3.77
CA SER A 554 -9.06 20.85 3.85
C SER A 554 -10.52 21.31 3.81
N ALA A 555 -11.34 20.62 3.03
CA ALA A 555 -12.79 20.79 2.99
C ALA A 555 -13.52 20.01 4.11
N GLY A 556 -12.78 19.40 5.04
CA GLY A 556 -13.32 18.51 6.05
C GLY A 556 -13.81 17.17 5.50
N VAL A 557 -14.17 16.26 6.40
CA VAL A 557 -14.70 14.93 6.08
C VAL A 557 -16.24 14.97 5.95
N SER A 558 -16.89 15.95 6.59
CA SER A 558 -18.33 16.14 6.58
C SER A 558 -18.71 17.62 6.47
N LEU A 559 -19.98 17.93 6.15
CA LEU A 559 -20.47 19.31 6.01
C LEU A 559 -20.32 20.17 7.28
N GLN A 560 -20.29 19.53 8.45
CA GLN A 560 -20.18 20.20 9.76
C GLN A 560 -18.81 19.94 10.39
N ASP A 561 -17.80 19.61 9.59
CA ASP A 561 -16.46 19.33 10.10
C ASP A 561 -15.84 20.61 10.69
N PRO A 562 -15.50 20.62 11.99
CA PRO A 562 -14.89 21.77 12.66
C PRO A 562 -13.54 22.17 12.08
N LEU A 563 -12.88 21.33 11.29
CA LEU A 563 -11.61 21.64 10.62
C LEU A 563 -11.79 22.31 9.24
N ALA A 564 -13.01 22.36 8.70
CA ALA A 564 -13.31 22.92 7.38
C ALA A 564 -13.49 24.45 7.38
N TYR A 565 -13.31 25.13 8.52
CA TYR A 565 -13.68 26.54 8.69
C TYR A 565 -12.90 27.55 7.82
N ALA A 566 -11.81 27.10 7.18
CA ALA A 566 -11.03 27.87 6.20
C ALA A 566 -11.42 27.61 4.74
N TYR A 567 -12.07 26.48 4.47
CA TYR A 567 -12.51 26.14 3.13
C TYR A 567 -13.71 27.00 2.73
N ASP A 568 -13.74 27.38 1.46
CA ASP A 568 -14.82 28.18 0.90
C ASP A 568 -15.54 27.30 -0.12
N ASP A 569 -16.61 26.65 0.32
CA ASP A 569 -17.40 25.76 -0.53
C ASP A 569 -18.15 26.49 -1.65
N THR A 570 -18.15 27.84 -1.68
CA THR A 570 -18.67 28.60 -2.81
C THR A 570 -17.72 28.59 -4.03
N ILE A 571 -16.48 28.14 -3.85
CA ILE A 571 -15.47 28.04 -4.91
C ILE A 571 -15.39 26.61 -5.43
N GLU A 572 -15.92 26.38 -6.62
CA GLU A 572 -15.80 25.09 -7.28
C GLU A 572 -14.33 24.80 -7.71
N PRO A 573 -13.84 23.55 -7.51
CA PRO A 573 -12.57 23.15 -8.09
C PRO A 573 -12.63 23.25 -9.61
N ARG A 574 -11.60 23.86 -10.23
CA ARG A 574 -11.53 24.00 -11.70
C ARG A 574 -11.62 22.63 -12.39
N GLY A 575 -12.26 22.58 -13.56
CA GLY A 575 -12.37 21.35 -14.34
C GLY A 575 -11.09 20.95 -15.07
N TYR A 576 -11.12 19.77 -15.70
CA TYR A 576 -10.10 19.35 -16.66
C TYR A 576 -10.43 19.92 -18.05
N GLU A 577 -9.59 20.82 -18.54
CA GLU A 577 -9.78 21.53 -19.82
C GLU A 577 -8.46 21.56 -20.61
N PRO A 578 -8.10 20.47 -21.31
CA PRO A 578 -6.78 20.31 -21.93
C PRO A 578 -6.47 21.37 -22.99
N ARG A 579 -7.48 21.83 -23.74
CA ARG A 579 -7.30 22.89 -24.75
C ARG A 579 -6.96 24.23 -24.09
N LEU A 580 -7.64 24.58 -23.01
CA LEU A 580 -7.35 25.78 -22.24
C LEU A 580 -5.96 25.71 -21.60
N SER A 581 -5.58 24.53 -21.07
CA SER A 581 -4.22 24.27 -20.57
C SER A 581 -3.15 24.58 -21.61
N LEU A 582 -3.28 24.06 -22.84
CA LEU A 582 -2.32 24.30 -23.92
C LEU A 582 -2.18 25.79 -24.24
N VAL A 583 -3.31 26.50 -24.36
CA VAL A 583 -3.32 27.94 -24.65
C VAL A 583 -2.64 28.72 -23.53
N LEU A 584 -2.97 28.44 -22.26
CA LEU A 584 -2.39 29.14 -21.12
C LEU A 584 -0.89 28.84 -20.95
N ALA A 585 -0.46 27.60 -21.22
CA ALA A 585 0.96 27.24 -21.19
C ALA A 585 1.74 28.00 -22.26
N GLU A 586 1.18 28.13 -23.46
CA GLU A 586 1.81 28.85 -24.58
C GLU A 586 1.82 30.38 -24.37
N VAL A 587 0.76 30.93 -23.76
CA VAL A 587 0.74 32.34 -23.32
C VAL A 587 1.84 32.59 -22.30
N ALA A 588 1.97 31.73 -21.27
CA ALA A 588 3.03 31.87 -20.27
C ALA A 588 4.43 31.76 -20.89
N ARG A 589 4.65 30.84 -21.83
CA ARG A 589 5.90 30.74 -22.60
C ARG A 589 6.17 32.03 -23.38
N SER A 590 5.17 32.55 -24.07
CA SER A 590 5.29 33.76 -24.91
C SER A 590 5.60 35.00 -24.08
N GLU A 591 4.99 35.15 -22.90
CA GLU A 591 5.29 36.23 -21.94
C GLU A 591 6.74 36.17 -21.43
N LEU A 592 7.27 34.96 -21.21
CA LEU A 592 8.66 34.76 -20.82
C LEU A 592 9.62 35.02 -21.99
N ALA A 593 9.28 34.55 -23.20
CA ALA A 593 10.05 34.78 -24.42
C ALA A 593 10.19 36.26 -24.76
N ALA A 594 9.13 37.05 -24.56
CA ALA A 594 9.15 38.50 -24.78
C ALA A 594 10.14 39.24 -23.84
N LYS A 595 10.47 38.65 -22.69
CA LYS A 595 11.41 39.20 -21.69
C LYS A 595 12.82 38.61 -21.80
N ASP A 596 13.03 37.65 -22.70
CA ASP A 596 14.26 36.88 -22.79
C ASP A 596 15.02 37.23 -24.06
N ALA A 597 16.05 38.07 -23.90
CA ALA A 597 16.93 38.48 -24.98
C ALA A 597 17.80 37.32 -25.51
N GLN A 598 17.94 36.23 -24.75
CA GLN A 598 18.79 35.08 -25.07
C GLN A 598 18.06 33.98 -25.84
N GLY A 599 16.73 34.08 -26.00
CA GLY A 599 15.93 33.16 -26.83
C GLY A 599 15.86 31.72 -26.30
N GLN A 600 15.94 31.54 -24.98
CA GLN A 600 15.79 30.28 -24.25
C GLN A 600 14.34 29.75 -24.31
N TRP A 601 13.35 30.62 -24.42
CA TRP A 601 11.91 30.26 -24.42
C TRP A 601 11.32 29.96 -25.80
N LYS A 602 12.11 29.55 -26.81
CA LYS A 602 11.59 29.19 -28.16
C LYS A 602 10.55 28.06 -28.12
N LYS A 603 10.68 27.15 -27.16
CA LYS A 603 9.73 26.07 -26.87
C LYS A 603 9.55 25.94 -25.36
N LEU A 604 8.48 25.29 -24.94
CA LEU A 604 8.29 24.93 -23.53
C LEU A 604 9.41 23.95 -23.12
N PRO A 605 10.22 24.28 -22.09
CA PRO A 605 11.20 23.35 -21.55
C PRO A 605 10.53 22.21 -20.78
N GLY A 606 11.28 21.14 -20.54
CA GLY A 606 10.84 20.10 -19.62
C GLY A 606 10.78 20.60 -18.18
N LEU A 607 9.82 20.09 -17.42
CA LEU A 607 9.64 20.37 -16.00
C LEU A 607 10.26 19.26 -15.14
N VAL A 608 10.69 19.58 -13.93
CA VAL A 608 11.04 18.61 -12.90
C VAL A 608 9.98 18.62 -11.80
N LEU A 609 9.28 17.49 -11.64
CA LEU A 609 8.32 17.25 -10.57
C LEU A 609 8.95 16.32 -9.53
N ALA A 610 9.25 16.85 -8.35
CA ALA A 610 9.73 16.06 -7.24
C ALA A 610 8.59 15.51 -6.38
N HIS A 611 8.78 14.33 -5.80
CA HIS A 611 7.80 13.70 -4.92
C HIS A 611 8.45 12.82 -3.84
N PRO A 612 7.78 12.57 -2.71
CA PRO A 612 8.26 11.66 -1.68
C PRO A 612 8.34 10.20 -2.16
N PRO A 613 9.25 9.38 -1.59
CA PRO A 613 9.53 8.02 -2.06
C PRO A 613 8.54 7.00 -1.49
N HIS A 614 7.25 7.21 -1.71
CA HIS A 614 6.20 6.25 -1.33
C HIS A 614 5.16 6.08 -2.45
N GLU A 615 4.42 4.97 -2.37
CA GLU A 615 3.64 4.46 -3.49
C GLU A 615 2.51 5.40 -3.96
N ILE A 616 1.75 5.98 -3.03
CA ILE A 616 0.71 6.98 -3.35
C ILE A 616 1.27 8.13 -4.20
N ALA A 617 2.41 8.70 -3.79
CA ALA A 617 3.04 9.81 -4.50
C ALA A 617 3.60 9.39 -5.86
N ARG A 618 4.23 8.20 -5.96
CA ARG A 618 4.72 7.64 -7.23
C ARG A 618 3.61 7.44 -8.23
N VAL A 619 2.50 6.82 -7.82
CA VAL A 619 1.35 6.58 -8.69
C VAL A 619 0.74 7.92 -9.11
N ALA A 620 0.46 8.82 -8.18
CA ALA A 620 -0.09 10.14 -8.48
C ALA A 620 0.79 10.94 -9.46
N CYS A 621 2.09 11.02 -9.21
CA CYS A 621 3.02 11.79 -10.04
C CYS A 621 3.26 11.14 -11.41
N THR A 622 3.22 9.80 -11.50
CA THR A 622 3.27 9.08 -12.77
C THR A 622 2.08 9.45 -13.65
N TRP A 623 0.86 9.42 -13.11
CA TRP A 623 -0.33 9.84 -13.84
C TRP A 623 -0.29 11.32 -14.24
N ILE A 624 0.18 12.21 -13.35
CA ILE A 624 0.35 13.64 -13.66
C ILE A 624 1.34 13.82 -14.82
N ARG A 625 2.51 13.16 -14.76
CA ARG A 625 3.51 13.19 -15.85
C ARG A 625 2.89 12.75 -17.17
N ASP A 626 2.23 11.60 -17.18
CA ASP A 626 1.71 11.01 -18.42
C ASP A 626 0.63 11.90 -19.05
N GLN A 627 -0.27 12.49 -18.24
CA GLN A 627 -1.28 13.43 -18.73
C GLN A 627 -0.65 14.71 -19.30
N LEU A 628 0.33 15.29 -18.61
CA LEU A 628 1.02 16.49 -19.08
C LEU A 628 1.85 16.21 -20.34
N GLN A 629 2.45 15.02 -20.47
CA GLN A 629 3.20 14.62 -21.65
C GLN A 629 2.32 14.49 -22.89
N VAL A 630 1.08 14.01 -22.75
CA VAL A 630 0.09 14.00 -23.84
C VAL A 630 -0.24 15.42 -24.33
N LEU A 631 -0.15 16.41 -23.43
CA LEU A 631 -0.30 17.84 -23.76
C LEU A 631 1.01 18.49 -24.25
N GLY A 632 2.06 17.70 -24.54
CA GLY A 632 3.34 18.23 -25.01
C GLY A 632 4.20 18.90 -23.93
N LEU A 633 3.84 18.76 -22.65
CA LEU A 633 4.62 19.22 -21.51
C LEU A 633 5.45 18.05 -20.97
N ALA A 634 6.74 18.01 -21.31
CA ALA A 634 7.65 16.99 -20.79
C ALA A 634 7.87 17.18 -19.28
N VAL A 635 7.70 16.12 -18.50
CA VAL A 635 7.92 16.13 -17.04
C VAL A 635 8.87 15.01 -16.64
N ALA A 636 9.94 15.35 -15.95
CA ALA A 636 10.86 14.42 -15.31
C ALA A 636 10.47 14.25 -13.83
N LEU A 637 10.37 13.00 -13.36
CA LEU A 637 10.09 12.70 -11.95
C LEU A 637 11.39 12.56 -11.16
N LYS A 638 11.43 13.13 -9.96
CA LYS A 638 12.56 13.06 -9.04
C LYS A 638 12.10 12.64 -7.64
N GLU A 639 12.57 11.50 -7.14
CA GLU A 639 12.28 11.12 -5.75
C GLU A 639 13.13 11.96 -4.79
N LEU A 640 12.49 12.58 -3.81
CA LEU A 640 13.14 13.33 -2.73
C LEU A 640 12.49 12.98 -1.40
N PRO A 641 13.25 12.74 -0.32
CA PRO A 641 12.66 12.56 0.98
C PRO A 641 11.95 13.86 1.45
N PRO A 642 10.90 13.78 2.28
CA PRO A 642 10.08 14.94 2.65
C PRO A 642 10.87 16.12 3.26
N ASP A 643 11.91 15.84 4.03
CA ASP A 643 12.81 16.83 4.64
C ASP A 643 13.65 17.58 3.60
N ALA A 644 14.07 16.91 2.52
CA ALA A 644 14.84 17.52 1.42
C ALA A 644 13.99 18.45 0.53
N CYS A 645 12.68 18.56 0.79
CA CYS A 645 11.78 19.45 0.05
C CYS A 645 11.69 20.87 0.66
N ARG A 646 12.45 21.18 1.72
CA ARG A 646 12.51 22.52 2.33
C ARG A 646 13.97 22.95 2.66
N PRO A 647 14.53 23.94 1.92
CA PRO A 647 13.94 24.62 0.77
C PRO A 647 13.80 23.67 -0.43
N ILE A 648 12.84 23.95 -1.32
CA ILE A 648 12.71 23.22 -2.59
C ILE A 648 14.04 23.35 -3.35
N PRO A 649 14.65 22.27 -3.87
CA PRO A 649 15.89 22.37 -4.64
C PRO A 649 15.76 23.28 -5.88
N ASP A 650 16.84 23.98 -6.25
CA ASP A 650 16.81 24.95 -7.34
C ASP A 650 16.64 24.32 -8.74
N ASP A 651 16.87 23.01 -8.87
CA ASP A 651 16.63 22.25 -10.09
C ASP A 651 15.21 21.67 -10.19
N VAL A 652 14.37 21.88 -9.17
CA VAL A 652 12.99 21.36 -9.10
C VAL A 652 12.00 22.48 -9.39
N ASP A 653 11.05 22.23 -10.29
CA ASP A 653 10.01 23.20 -10.66
C ASP A 653 8.77 23.08 -9.75
N PHE A 654 8.36 21.84 -9.41
CA PHE A 654 7.23 21.57 -8.52
C PHE A 654 7.54 20.43 -7.55
N VAL A 655 6.98 20.52 -6.35
CA VAL A 655 7.02 19.45 -5.34
C VAL A 655 5.60 18.95 -5.08
N TYR A 656 5.34 17.67 -5.30
CA TYR A 656 4.14 17.02 -4.78
C TYR A 656 4.25 16.91 -3.26
N ALA A 657 3.26 17.43 -2.54
CA ALA A 657 3.24 17.44 -1.09
C ALA A 657 1.89 16.98 -0.52
N GLU A 658 1.97 16.26 0.60
CA GLU A 658 0.82 15.83 1.41
C GLU A 658 0.82 16.65 2.69
N LEU A 659 -0.11 17.60 2.79
CA LEU A 659 -0.12 18.64 3.80
C LEU A 659 -1.10 18.32 4.92
N ALA A 660 -0.60 18.29 6.14
CA ALA A 660 -1.39 18.23 7.37
C ALA A 660 -1.94 19.63 7.72
N MET A 661 -2.82 20.16 6.87
CA MET A 661 -3.53 21.44 7.04
C MET A 661 -4.67 21.29 8.05
N TRP A 662 -4.33 20.97 9.30
CA TRP A 662 -5.29 20.56 10.33
C TRP A 662 -5.76 21.71 11.21
N GLU A 663 -4.94 22.75 11.37
CA GLU A 663 -5.35 23.97 12.07
C GLU A 663 -5.11 25.18 11.16
N PRO A 664 -6.04 25.47 10.25
CA PRO A 664 -5.87 26.47 9.19
C PRO A 664 -5.40 27.86 9.66
N VAL A 665 -5.83 28.34 10.84
CA VAL A 665 -5.41 29.64 11.39
C VAL A 665 -3.90 29.71 11.61
N ALA A 666 -3.25 28.60 11.96
CA ALA A 666 -1.80 28.52 12.09
C ALA A 666 -1.12 28.05 10.79
N ASP A 667 -1.72 27.06 10.11
CA ASP A 667 -1.08 26.40 8.98
C ASP A 667 -1.10 27.22 7.68
N ALA A 668 -2.06 28.16 7.54
CA ALA A 668 -2.13 29.06 6.38
C ALA A 668 -0.80 29.80 6.15
N ARG A 669 -0.23 30.37 7.22
CA ARG A 669 1.00 31.15 7.15
C ARG A 669 2.23 30.27 6.95
N ARG A 670 2.28 29.10 7.61
CA ARG A 670 3.34 28.07 7.41
C ARG A 670 3.46 27.59 5.96
N LEU A 671 2.38 27.68 5.18
CA LEU A 671 2.36 27.33 3.76
C LEU A 671 2.57 28.56 2.86
N LEU A 672 1.81 29.63 3.10
CA LEU A 672 1.55 30.71 2.12
C LEU A 672 2.31 32.02 2.42
N SER A 673 2.94 32.16 3.59
CA SER A 673 3.79 33.32 3.91
C SER A 673 5.02 33.37 3.00
N ALA A 674 5.70 34.52 2.92
CA ALA A 674 6.90 34.68 2.08
C ALA A 674 8.02 33.66 2.38
N GLU A 675 8.09 33.17 3.62
CA GLU A 675 9.06 32.15 4.06
C GLU A 675 8.51 30.71 3.94
N GLY A 676 7.19 30.57 3.73
CA GLY A 676 6.53 29.30 3.46
C GLY A 676 6.88 28.74 2.09
N PRO A 677 6.74 27.42 1.87
CA PRO A 677 7.17 26.77 0.64
C PRO A 677 6.34 27.17 -0.60
N SER A 678 5.12 27.67 -0.43
CA SER A 678 4.25 28.23 -1.48
C SER A 678 4.25 29.79 -1.46
N GLY A 679 5.07 30.38 -0.61
CA GLY A 679 5.19 31.80 -0.37
C GLY A 679 5.54 32.63 -1.60
N GLY A 680 5.23 33.92 -1.55
CA GLY A 680 5.67 34.89 -2.57
C GLY A 680 4.79 34.98 -3.82
N CYS A 681 3.64 34.29 -3.84
CA CYS A 681 2.73 34.28 -4.99
C CYS A 681 2.06 35.63 -5.27
N SER A 682 1.78 36.44 -4.24
CA SER A 682 1.10 37.74 -4.39
C SER A 682 1.25 38.61 -3.14
N ARG A 683 1.37 39.94 -3.33
CA ARG A 683 1.34 40.91 -2.22
C ARG A 683 0.00 40.93 -1.48
N TYR A 684 -1.10 40.66 -2.19
CA TYR A 684 -2.43 40.57 -1.58
C TYR A 684 -2.54 39.42 -0.58
N LEU A 685 -1.86 38.30 -0.87
CA LEU A 685 -1.81 37.15 0.02
C LEU A 685 -1.08 37.48 1.32
N GLY A 686 0.06 38.19 1.23
CA GLY A 686 0.79 38.67 2.40
C GLY A 686 -0.05 39.60 3.28
N LEU A 687 -0.77 40.56 2.67
CA LEU A 687 -1.69 41.44 3.41
C LEU A 687 -2.81 40.66 4.09
N ALA A 688 -3.41 39.68 3.40
CA ALA A 688 -4.49 38.86 3.95
C ALA A 688 -4.01 38.01 5.14
N LEU A 689 -2.78 37.47 5.08
CA LEU A 689 -2.16 36.76 6.20
C LEU A 689 -1.89 37.69 7.40
N THR A 690 -1.40 38.91 7.17
CA THR A 690 -1.24 39.89 8.26
C THR A 690 -2.58 40.31 8.89
N GLN A 691 -3.65 40.34 8.10
CA GLN A 691 -5.00 40.58 8.62
C GLN A 691 -5.54 39.40 9.43
N LEU A 692 -5.18 38.16 9.06
CA LEU A 692 -5.52 36.96 9.81
C LEU A 692 -4.88 36.98 11.20
N ASP A 693 -3.60 37.36 11.32
CA ASP A 693 -2.90 37.40 12.62
C ASP A 693 -3.53 38.38 13.64
N ARG A 694 -4.33 39.34 13.16
CA ARG A 694 -5.03 40.33 13.99
C ARG A 694 -6.46 39.91 14.33
N ALA A 695 -6.94 38.79 13.81
CA ALA A 695 -8.30 38.33 14.05
C ALA A 695 -8.42 37.75 15.47
N ALA A 696 -9.36 38.28 16.25
CA ALA A 696 -9.51 37.94 17.67
C ALA A 696 -10.65 36.94 17.95
N ASP A 697 -11.55 36.73 16.98
CA ASP A 697 -12.73 35.87 17.12
C ASP A 697 -12.93 34.94 15.92
N TRP A 698 -13.73 33.88 16.10
CA TRP A 698 -13.97 32.84 15.11
C TRP A 698 -14.61 33.34 13.82
N LEU A 699 -15.49 34.32 13.90
CA LEU A 699 -16.17 34.87 12.73
C LEU A 699 -15.18 35.61 11.84
N GLN A 700 -14.33 36.44 12.45
CA GLN A 700 -13.23 37.13 11.75
C GLN A 700 -12.25 36.12 11.16
N VAL A 701 -11.80 35.13 11.94
CA VAL A 701 -10.85 34.11 11.49
C VAL A 701 -11.37 33.34 10.28
N SER A 702 -12.60 32.81 10.34
CA SER A 702 -13.19 32.07 9.21
C SER A 702 -13.37 32.97 7.98
N THR A 703 -13.84 34.21 8.16
CA THR A 703 -14.01 35.17 7.06
C THR A 703 -12.67 35.48 6.37
N ARG A 704 -11.61 35.72 7.15
CA ARG A 704 -10.26 36.01 6.62
C ARG A 704 -9.65 34.79 5.95
N LEU A 705 -9.83 33.60 6.50
CA LEU A 705 -9.33 32.37 5.88
C LEU A 705 -10.03 32.05 4.56
N ARG A 706 -11.35 32.26 4.45
CA ARG A 706 -12.06 32.13 3.16
C ARG A 706 -11.60 33.18 2.15
N GLN A 707 -11.29 34.40 2.59
CA GLN A 707 -10.65 35.41 1.74
C GLN A 707 -9.27 34.95 1.25
N ILE A 708 -8.44 34.38 2.15
CA ILE A 708 -7.14 33.79 1.79
C ILE A 708 -7.33 32.65 0.79
N HIS A 709 -8.34 31.79 0.97
CA HIS A 709 -8.66 30.71 0.05
C HIS A 709 -8.97 31.25 -1.35
N ARG A 710 -9.82 32.28 -1.48
CA ARG A 710 -10.10 32.95 -2.77
C ARG A 710 -8.84 33.46 -3.45
N ILE A 711 -8.00 34.20 -2.70
CA ILE A 711 -6.73 34.73 -3.22
C ILE A 711 -5.80 33.60 -3.68
N ALA A 712 -5.69 32.53 -2.88
CA ALA A 712 -4.87 31.36 -3.19
C ALA A 712 -5.41 30.59 -4.41
N HIS A 713 -6.73 30.48 -4.55
CA HIS A 713 -7.38 29.86 -5.70
C HIS A 713 -7.13 30.66 -6.99
N ASP A 714 -7.37 31.98 -6.96
CA ASP A 714 -7.22 32.87 -8.11
C ASP A 714 -5.77 32.94 -8.58
N GLY A 715 -4.84 33.09 -7.64
CA GLY A 715 -3.40 33.11 -7.91
C GLY A 715 -2.77 31.73 -8.12
N VAL A 716 -3.50 30.63 -7.90
CA VAL A 716 -2.97 29.26 -7.87
C VAL A 716 -1.72 29.19 -7.00
N ALA A 717 -1.83 29.59 -5.72
CA ALA A 717 -0.68 29.64 -4.82
C ALA A 717 0.00 28.26 -4.70
N VAL A 718 -0.83 27.23 -4.66
CA VAL A 718 -0.48 25.83 -4.94
C VAL A 718 -1.32 25.36 -6.13
N VAL A 719 -0.90 24.30 -6.81
CA VAL A 719 -1.78 23.54 -7.73
C VAL A 719 -2.57 22.55 -6.87
N PRO A 720 -3.85 22.82 -6.54
CA PRO A 720 -4.61 21.95 -5.64
C PRO A 720 -4.99 20.65 -6.37
N LEU A 721 -4.73 19.51 -5.75
CA LEU A 721 -5.08 18.20 -6.32
C LEU A 721 -6.36 17.67 -5.67
N TRP A 722 -6.26 17.11 -4.49
CA TRP A 722 -7.34 16.45 -3.76
C TRP A 722 -7.02 16.41 -2.27
N GLN A 723 -7.98 15.96 -1.48
CA GLN A 723 -7.73 15.52 -0.11
C GLN A 723 -8.03 14.03 0.02
N ILE A 724 -7.26 13.33 0.87
CA ILE A 724 -7.44 11.90 1.15
C ILE A 724 -7.54 11.70 2.67
N VAL A 725 -8.46 10.83 3.09
CA VAL A 725 -8.53 10.31 4.46
C VAL A 725 -7.73 9.01 4.51
N ASP A 726 -6.52 9.11 5.05
CA ASP A 726 -5.65 7.95 5.24
C ASP A 726 -6.22 6.97 6.28
N HIS A 727 -5.82 5.71 6.17
CA HIS A 727 -6.18 4.65 7.11
C HIS A 727 -4.93 3.91 7.56
N PHE A 728 -4.99 3.35 8.75
CA PHE A 728 -4.02 2.39 9.26
C PHE A 728 -4.69 1.04 9.44
N ALA A 729 -3.88 -0.01 9.50
CA ALA A 729 -4.35 -1.35 9.79
C ALA A 729 -3.50 -1.97 10.90
N TYR A 730 -4.10 -2.75 11.78
CA TYR A 730 -3.37 -3.46 12.82
C TYR A 730 -3.99 -4.83 13.08
N HIS A 731 -3.17 -5.74 13.58
CA HIS A 731 -3.62 -7.06 13.98
C HIS A 731 -4.41 -6.97 15.29
N ARG A 732 -5.51 -7.72 15.43
CA ARG A 732 -6.40 -7.69 16.62
C ARG A 732 -5.71 -7.98 17.96
N SER A 733 -4.55 -8.63 17.93
CA SER A 733 -3.75 -8.88 19.12
C SER A 733 -3.09 -7.62 19.70
N LEU A 734 -3.16 -6.46 19.04
CA LEU A 734 -2.70 -5.20 19.59
C LEU A 734 -3.91 -4.39 20.07
N ALA A 735 -4.10 -4.32 21.38
CA ALA A 735 -5.11 -3.49 22.00
C ALA A 735 -4.59 -2.07 22.25
N GLY A 736 -5.52 -1.14 22.50
CA GLY A 736 -5.18 0.23 22.92
C GLY A 736 -4.69 1.18 21.83
N VAL A 737 -4.73 0.78 20.55
CA VAL A 737 -4.40 1.67 19.42
C VAL A 737 -5.35 2.87 19.35
N GLY A 738 -6.61 2.65 19.72
CA GLY A 738 -7.68 3.65 19.72
C GLY A 738 -8.36 3.80 18.37
N SER A 739 -9.45 4.55 18.34
CA SER A 739 -10.17 4.87 17.12
C SER A 739 -9.80 6.27 16.64
N ARG A 740 -9.60 6.41 15.32
CA ARG A 740 -9.36 7.69 14.65
C ARG A 740 -8.32 8.60 15.33
N PRO A 741 -7.09 8.12 15.63
CA PRO A 741 -6.02 9.01 16.03
C PRO A 741 -5.69 10.01 14.90
N VAL A 742 -4.96 11.09 15.19
CA VAL A 742 -4.46 12.04 14.19
C VAL A 742 -3.13 11.57 13.57
N VAL A 743 -2.36 10.80 14.33
CA VAL A 743 -1.14 10.09 13.90
C VAL A 743 -1.04 8.78 14.68
N LEU A 744 -0.39 7.76 14.12
CA LEU A 744 -0.44 6.40 14.66
C LEU A 744 -0.08 6.28 16.16
N PHE A 745 1.02 6.93 16.56
CA PHE A 745 1.52 6.84 17.94
C PHE A 745 0.87 7.82 18.92
N GLN A 746 -0.26 8.44 18.57
CA GLN A 746 -0.98 9.34 19.49
C GLN A 746 -1.29 8.68 20.83
N ASN A 747 -1.67 7.40 20.82
CA ASN A 747 -2.06 6.63 22.02
C ASN A 747 -1.04 5.55 22.39
N VAL A 748 0.23 5.70 22.00
CA VAL A 748 1.24 4.64 22.15
C VAL A 748 1.42 4.15 23.60
N GLU A 749 1.13 5.00 24.59
CA GLU A 749 1.20 4.60 26.01
C GLU A 749 0.08 3.64 26.44
N ALA A 750 -1.02 3.61 25.69
CA ALA A 750 -2.13 2.71 25.93
C ALA A 750 -1.98 1.39 25.17
N TRP A 751 -0.98 1.25 24.29
CA TRP A 751 -0.80 0.05 23.48
C TRP A 751 -0.49 -1.15 24.35
N GLN A 752 -1.28 -2.21 24.19
CA GLN A 752 -1.14 -3.46 24.90
C GLN A 752 -1.01 -4.58 23.87
N PRO A 753 0.22 -4.99 23.53
CA PRO A 753 0.39 -6.15 22.68
C PRO A 753 0.01 -7.39 23.50
N GLU A 754 -1.07 -8.06 23.11
CA GLU A 754 -1.46 -9.35 23.68
C GLU A 754 -0.69 -10.46 22.98
N PHE A 755 -0.23 -11.43 23.79
CA PHE A 755 0.26 -12.66 23.22
C PHE A 755 -0.92 -13.40 22.61
N HIS A 756 -0.85 -13.68 21.32
CA HIS A 756 -1.86 -14.49 20.64
C HIS A 756 -1.11 -15.65 19.98
N ASP A 757 -1.63 -16.85 20.16
CA ASP A 757 -1.10 -18.02 19.50
C ASP A 757 -1.37 -17.90 17.99
N SER A 758 -0.29 -17.80 17.20
CA SER A 758 -0.36 -17.86 15.73
C SER A 758 -0.10 -19.28 15.20
N GLY A 759 0.03 -20.27 16.09
CA GLY A 759 0.31 -21.66 15.76
C GLY A 759 -0.92 -22.51 15.41
N GLY A 760 -2.12 -21.93 15.48
CA GLY A 760 -3.37 -22.58 15.06
C GLY A 760 -4.00 -21.84 13.89
N LEU A 761 -3.52 -22.08 12.67
CA LEU A 761 -4.46 -22.13 11.56
C LEU A 761 -5.18 -23.48 11.67
N PRO A 762 -6.52 -23.55 11.51
CA PRO A 762 -7.22 -24.83 11.43
C PRO A 762 -6.70 -25.71 10.28
#